data_AF-A0A1M3MDF9-F1
#
_entry.id   AF-A0A1M3MDF9-F1
#
_cell.length_a   1.000
_cell.length_b   1.000
_cell.length_c   1.000
_cell.angle_alpha   90.00
_cell.angle_beta   90.00
_cell.angle_gamma   90.00
#
_symmetry.space_group_name_H-M   'P 1'
#
loop_
_entity.id
_entity.type
_entity.pdbx_description
1 polymer ?
#
loop_
_entity_poly.entity_id
_entity_poly.type
_entity_poly.pdbx_seq_one_letter_code
_entity_poly.pdbx_strand_id
1 'polypeptide(L)'
;MKQRITTLLVVAILTAISSVARNSAPFDKFGAQAQALSGTNSPSADYAVSFDGNSSLKPSGAIPPFGSTFTISGWIFPALNTSGTIRTIASWASTGSGAVGNFFRIEGDDNLFYGQWNGTFKKARSTTQLSFGKWQHVALVKDNNTLRFYINGKESTAVYTNGAAPMNNNSTSDGFRFGGLYQNGSFVEAFKGQMNDLAFYTSARTAAQLSAEYTEGVDTSEPSLWGYWDFNDKAAVATDKSGKGNSLTLMGNIQYTEKMEELIPDGGTLSTGQAKNTTVHAYIHSNAPGKLYWAVYPSPTPAITVQDVKNGTNSLRSGVKEYQTHPYTDFWIINRLNPAGTYTLYGILEVPGTEDKLISTPFSTTNSTRDLSSQITAVQSLMQRMLPARASEFEFTAIEPVDDVLDVFELRSEGGKIKVGGSSATAMAAGVRYYLNTYCNASFSWNGDQNILPSPLPALSAPVRKETTYRHRYALNYCTLNYTMSFWDWERWEREIDLMATQGVNLFLSGIGTEAVWQNVMQKYGYTFDEIQEFIPGPAYTAWWLMGNLEGEGGPVSREYINGRVALQKKIIARAKELGMEVVLQGFCGFAPTTIGSKIPGITVHGQGEWVSGYKRPVVVSGPKAFELAASWYEESAQIFGVANYYGGDLFHEGGRVPAGMDVTQFAADIQAEMLKANPNAVWVLQSWLHNPKPELLVGLKKDQTLVIDLGNERDNGWLRDAPAAFTNIPWVYSVIQNFGGRMGIYSRLQRIADNHYEMLHHAKKGNNWGIGIAPEAITFNQVGYDILWNMVWETGKIDIQEYVKRFASYRYGQQLEETTAAWQLLATTALNCPGSSWQDGASESVINARPALDITKASSWSTTSLYYDAKAILPAWTGMLKAAGQLADKTTYRFDLVDITRQCLSNYAQDLQKEVTAAFRAKNKTLFASKSRLFLELILDMDSLLRTRRECMLGPWIAGARALGTNEAEKDLFEMNARALVTTWDMKKDGALHDYSHREWAGLTKSLYYERWKLFLSDLQGQLDGKAAQNNNFFTKLEYPWISKFGELHNTQPEGDEIEMSVYLYNKYMPLIQNTTNNTTIDLPPNNNRLILYPNPATEQCRLQFPVEQILTVTVTDLQGKVHLSSREAGATITLHTHTLSNGVYFVHLHNENINTSLKLIVER
;
A
#
# COMPACT_ATOMS: atom_id res chain seq x y z
N MET A 1 -19.90 3.40 -40.47
CA MET A 1 -20.35 4.82 -40.53
C MET A 1 -20.04 5.66 -39.28
N LYS A 2 -19.22 5.19 -38.31
CA LYS A 2 -18.83 5.97 -37.11
C LYS A 2 -17.34 6.38 -37.06
N GLN A 3 -16.62 6.24 -38.18
CA GLN A 3 -15.16 6.47 -38.27
C GLN A 3 -14.78 7.54 -39.33
N ARG A 4 -15.74 8.40 -39.72
CA ARG A 4 -15.52 9.54 -40.64
C ARG A 4 -15.82 10.91 -40.02
N ILE A 5 -16.22 10.97 -38.76
CA ILE A 5 -16.59 12.24 -38.09
C ILE A 5 -15.38 12.84 -37.35
N THR A 6 -14.51 12.03 -36.76
CA THR A 6 -13.34 12.51 -36.00
C THR A 6 -12.27 13.16 -36.88
N THR A 7 -12.04 12.64 -38.10
CA THR A 7 -11.04 13.20 -39.04
C THR A 7 -11.50 14.51 -39.70
N LEU A 8 -12.81 14.74 -39.82
CA LEU A 8 -13.35 15.96 -40.44
C LEU A 8 -13.34 17.17 -39.48
N LEU A 9 -13.33 16.94 -38.16
CA LEU A 9 -13.27 18.03 -37.18
C LEU A 9 -11.88 18.69 -37.08
N VAL A 10 -10.81 17.89 -37.21
CA VAL A 10 -9.42 18.39 -37.12
C VAL A 10 -9.03 19.23 -38.35
N VAL A 11 -9.51 18.89 -39.54
CA VAL A 11 -9.20 19.63 -40.79
C VAL A 11 -9.92 20.99 -40.83
N ALA A 12 -11.14 21.09 -40.28
CA ALA A 12 -11.86 22.36 -40.22
C ALA A 12 -11.14 23.39 -39.33
N ILE A 13 -10.58 22.96 -38.19
CA ILE A 13 -9.90 23.82 -37.22
C ILE A 13 -8.57 24.34 -37.77
N LEU A 14 -7.77 23.51 -38.44
CA LEU A 14 -6.48 23.92 -39.03
C LEU A 14 -6.64 24.85 -40.25
N THR A 15 -7.76 24.78 -40.97
CA THR A 15 -7.97 25.63 -42.17
C THR A 15 -8.34 27.08 -41.80
N ALA A 16 -8.93 27.32 -40.62
CA ALA A 16 -9.29 28.66 -40.17
C ALA A 16 -8.07 29.52 -39.74
N ILE A 17 -7.02 28.89 -39.23
CA ILE A 17 -5.86 29.56 -38.62
C ILE A 17 -4.88 30.10 -39.68
N SER A 18 -4.83 29.50 -40.87
CA SER A 18 -3.83 29.82 -41.90
C SER A 18 -4.19 30.99 -42.84
N SER A 19 -5.43 31.51 -42.78
CA SER A 19 -5.98 32.44 -43.78
C SER A 19 -5.96 33.92 -43.38
N VAL A 20 -5.78 34.26 -42.11
CA VAL A 20 -5.95 35.65 -41.61
C VAL A 20 -4.61 36.39 -41.43
N ALA A 21 -3.46 35.71 -41.49
CA ALA A 21 -2.14 36.29 -41.23
C ALA A 21 -1.46 36.98 -42.44
N ARG A 22 -2.19 37.30 -43.53
CA ARG A 22 -1.63 37.95 -44.73
C ARG A 22 -2.59 38.95 -45.39
N ASN A 23 -2.59 40.21 -44.90
CA ASN A 23 -2.36 41.41 -45.71
C ASN A 23 -2.57 42.74 -44.93
N SER A 24 -1.52 43.57 -44.90
CA SER A 24 -1.49 45.05 -44.88
C SER A 24 -2.36 45.88 -43.91
N ALA A 25 -1.66 46.73 -43.14
CA ALA A 25 -2.13 47.91 -42.38
C ALA A 25 -2.96 48.91 -43.23
N PRO A 26 -3.77 49.84 -42.65
CA PRO A 26 -3.23 50.94 -41.81
C PRO A 26 -4.13 51.45 -40.65
N PHE A 27 -3.53 51.81 -39.51
CA PHE A 27 -4.14 52.76 -38.55
C PHE A 27 -3.09 53.60 -37.82
N ASP A 28 -2.74 54.74 -38.43
CA ASP A 28 -2.26 55.91 -37.69
C ASP A 28 -3.41 56.51 -36.84
N LYS A 29 -3.03 57.24 -35.78
CA LYS A 29 -3.88 58.07 -34.90
C LYS A 29 -4.82 57.36 -33.91
N PHE A 30 -4.27 56.95 -32.76
CA PHE A 30 -4.99 57.03 -31.47
C PHE A 30 -4.06 57.44 -30.32
N GLY A 31 -3.33 58.54 -30.52
CA GLY A 31 -2.64 59.25 -29.44
C GLY A 31 -3.54 60.29 -28.78
N ALA A 32 -4.40 59.86 -27.85
CA ALA A 32 -5.04 60.67 -26.79
C ALA A 32 -5.95 59.77 -25.92
N GLN A 33 -6.07 60.08 -24.62
CA GLN A 33 -6.99 59.44 -23.65
C GLN A 33 -6.63 58.02 -23.17
N ALA A 34 -5.37 57.81 -22.75
CA ALA A 34 -5.00 56.75 -21.82
C ALA A 34 -4.59 57.36 -20.46
N GLN A 35 -5.56 57.70 -19.61
CA GLN A 35 -5.32 58.13 -18.22
C GLN A 35 -6.60 58.05 -17.37
N ALA A 36 -6.79 56.93 -16.66
CA ALA A 36 -7.49 56.80 -15.36
C ALA A 36 -7.62 55.31 -14.98
N LEU A 37 -7.43 55.00 -13.69
CA LEU A 37 -7.72 53.70 -13.04
C LEU A 37 -6.73 52.53 -13.27
N SER A 38 -5.42 52.82 -13.34
CA SER A 38 -4.39 51.89 -12.83
C SER A 38 -4.17 52.16 -11.32
N GLY A 39 -4.39 51.16 -10.47
CA GLY A 39 -4.42 51.32 -9.00
C GLY A 39 -3.08 51.18 -8.27
N THR A 40 -2.07 50.64 -8.93
CA THR A 40 -0.69 50.57 -8.43
C THR A 40 0.24 51.25 -9.42
N ASN A 41 0.94 52.28 -8.96
CA ASN A 41 2.11 52.75 -9.68
C ASN A 41 3.21 51.69 -9.52
N SER A 42 4.09 51.61 -10.48
CA SER A 42 5.25 50.70 -10.49
C SER A 42 6.38 51.42 -11.25
N PRO A 43 7.67 51.03 -11.12
CA PRO A 43 8.76 51.81 -11.71
C PRO A 43 8.56 52.03 -13.21
N SER A 44 8.96 53.21 -13.69
CA SER A 44 8.63 53.70 -15.04
C SER A 44 9.28 52.90 -16.17
N ALA A 45 10.32 52.14 -15.83
CA ALA A 45 11.20 51.38 -16.68
C ALA A 45 10.76 49.91 -16.86
N ASP A 46 10.86 49.39 -18.08
CA ASP A 46 10.58 47.97 -18.43
C ASP A 46 11.60 46.99 -17.82
N TYR A 47 12.79 47.50 -17.47
CA TYR A 47 13.91 46.71 -16.97
C TYR A 47 14.38 47.20 -15.61
N ALA A 48 14.73 46.25 -14.75
CA ALA A 48 15.24 46.49 -13.41
C ALA A 48 16.52 45.70 -13.15
N VAL A 49 17.30 46.14 -12.16
CA VAL A 49 18.52 45.46 -11.73
C VAL A 49 18.17 44.35 -10.77
N SER A 50 18.53 43.10 -11.11
CA SER A 50 18.34 41.93 -10.25
C SER A 50 19.56 41.68 -9.36
N PHE A 51 19.29 41.49 -8.07
CA PHE A 51 20.25 41.14 -7.03
C PHE A 51 20.00 39.70 -6.59
N ASP A 52 21.05 38.88 -6.65
CA ASP A 52 21.02 37.44 -6.33
C ASP A 52 21.19 37.13 -4.83
N GLY A 53 21.56 38.13 -4.04
CA GLY A 53 21.99 37.99 -2.64
C GLY A 53 23.52 37.98 -2.44
N ASN A 54 24.32 38.22 -3.48
CA ASN A 54 25.79 38.36 -3.41
C ASN A 54 26.33 39.55 -4.22
N SER A 55 25.45 40.49 -4.59
CA SER A 55 25.73 41.54 -5.56
C SER A 55 25.39 42.94 -5.04
N SER A 56 26.04 43.99 -5.56
CA SER A 56 25.82 45.38 -5.14
C SER A 56 26.13 46.41 -6.23
N LEU A 57 25.61 47.64 -6.09
CA LEU A 57 25.97 48.79 -6.93
C LEU A 57 26.82 49.78 -6.11
N LYS A 58 27.91 50.30 -6.67
CA LYS A 58 28.81 51.29 -6.03
C LYS A 58 29.11 52.45 -6.99
N PRO A 59 29.17 53.73 -6.54
CA PRO A 59 29.65 54.81 -7.39
C PRO A 59 31.08 54.58 -7.90
N SER A 60 31.33 54.93 -9.16
CA SER A 60 32.68 54.93 -9.74
C SER A 60 33.50 56.17 -9.37
N GLY A 61 32.83 57.26 -8.95
CA GLY A 61 33.43 58.56 -8.64
C GLY A 61 33.23 58.98 -7.18
N ALA A 62 32.77 60.21 -6.97
CA ALA A 62 32.42 60.69 -5.64
C ALA A 62 31.25 59.88 -5.05
N ILE A 63 31.19 59.81 -3.72
CA ILE A 63 30.04 59.27 -2.98
C ILE A 63 29.05 60.40 -2.64
N PRO A 64 27.77 60.11 -2.33
CA PRO A 64 26.81 61.14 -1.96
C PRO A 64 27.28 61.99 -0.77
N PRO A 65 27.06 63.32 -0.78
CA PRO A 65 27.40 64.20 0.33
C PRO A 65 26.35 64.05 1.44
N PHE A 66 26.54 63.06 2.31
CA PHE A 66 25.67 62.75 3.42
C PHE A 66 25.70 63.84 4.52
N GLY A 67 24.95 64.93 4.31
CA GLY A 67 24.87 66.08 5.23
C GLY A 67 24.03 65.83 6.49
N SER A 68 23.63 66.93 7.15
CA SER A 68 22.59 66.90 8.20
C SER A 68 21.21 66.62 7.58
N THR A 69 20.98 67.04 6.34
CA THR A 69 19.82 66.73 5.51
C THR A 69 20.22 65.84 4.33
N PHE A 70 19.40 64.85 3.97
CA PHE A 70 19.49 64.10 2.71
C PHE A 70 18.22 63.26 2.49
N THR A 71 18.02 62.73 1.28
CA THR A 71 17.00 61.72 0.99
C THR A 71 17.56 60.62 0.09
N ILE A 72 17.24 59.36 0.40
CA ILE A 72 17.45 58.20 -0.49
C ILE A 72 16.07 57.68 -0.87
N SER A 73 15.82 57.43 -2.16
CA SER A 73 14.55 56.87 -2.63
C SER A 73 14.72 55.92 -3.81
N GLY A 74 13.67 55.16 -4.11
CA GLY A 74 13.52 54.39 -5.34
C GLY A 74 12.61 53.19 -5.19
N TRP A 75 12.45 52.42 -6.27
CA TRP A 75 11.59 51.25 -6.31
C TRP A 75 12.34 49.96 -5.97
N ILE A 76 11.71 49.10 -5.17
CA ILE A 76 12.24 47.79 -4.80
C ILE A 76 11.19 46.67 -5.00
N PHE A 77 11.65 45.48 -5.35
CA PHE A 77 10.87 44.23 -5.42
C PHE A 77 11.57 43.15 -4.59
N PRO A 78 11.23 42.99 -3.29
CA PRO A 78 11.85 41.97 -2.43
C PRO A 78 11.34 40.55 -2.75
N ALA A 79 12.24 39.58 -2.86
CA ALA A 79 11.89 38.20 -3.27
C ALA A 79 11.10 37.41 -2.21
N LEU A 80 10.08 36.66 -2.65
CA LEU A 80 9.13 35.93 -1.79
C LEU A 80 9.77 34.97 -0.77
N ASN A 81 10.81 34.24 -1.15
CA ASN A 81 11.43 33.21 -0.30
C ASN A 81 12.44 33.77 0.73
N THR A 82 12.34 35.06 1.09
CA THR A 82 13.32 35.72 1.98
C THR A 82 12.73 36.38 3.22
N SER A 83 11.39 36.42 3.41
CA SER A 83 10.76 36.98 4.63
C SER A 83 11.38 36.40 5.90
N GLY A 84 11.50 37.22 6.95
CA GLY A 84 12.22 36.86 8.18
C GLY A 84 13.72 37.21 8.19
N THR A 85 14.32 37.63 7.08
CA THR A 85 15.77 37.92 6.97
C THR A 85 16.11 39.41 6.85
N ILE A 86 17.33 39.81 7.20
CA ILE A 86 17.78 41.21 7.09
C ILE A 86 18.34 41.47 5.68
N ARG A 87 17.84 42.49 4.98
CA ARG A 87 18.13 42.79 3.57
C ARG A 87 18.40 44.28 3.36
N THR A 88 19.65 44.65 3.04
CA THR A 88 20.13 46.04 2.96
C THR A 88 19.84 46.67 1.60
N ILE A 89 19.06 47.75 1.61
CA ILE A 89 18.73 48.53 0.40
C ILE A 89 19.91 49.42 0.04
N ALA A 90 20.43 50.19 1.02
CA ALA A 90 21.62 51.03 0.86
C ALA A 90 22.46 51.07 2.16
N SER A 91 23.79 51.15 2.04
CA SER A 91 24.70 51.31 3.18
C SER A 91 25.82 52.30 2.89
N TRP A 92 26.37 52.97 3.91
CA TRP A 92 27.55 53.82 3.83
C TRP A 92 28.42 53.78 5.09
N ALA A 93 29.71 54.09 4.93
CA ALA A 93 30.79 54.14 5.92
C ALA A 93 31.48 52.82 6.38
N SER A 94 31.08 51.63 5.91
CA SER A 94 31.63 50.37 6.44
C SER A 94 32.92 49.89 5.74
N THR A 95 34.07 50.01 6.41
CA THR A 95 35.27 49.16 6.22
C THR A 95 36.13 49.11 7.50
N GLY A 96 36.10 48.00 8.26
CA GLY A 96 37.03 47.72 9.37
C GLY A 96 36.39 47.11 10.64
N SER A 97 37.18 46.43 11.48
CA SER A 97 36.66 45.86 12.74
C SER A 97 36.31 46.97 13.74
N GLY A 98 35.05 47.00 14.19
CA GLY A 98 34.50 48.10 14.99
C GLY A 98 33.84 49.23 14.17
N ALA A 99 33.61 49.01 12.87
CA ALA A 99 33.07 49.98 11.91
C ALA A 99 31.91 50.85 12.44
N VAL A 100 32.11 52.17 12.35
CA VAL A 100 31.06 53.19 12.36
C VAL A 100 30.33 53.11 11.02
N GLY A 101 29.04 52.75 11.03
CA GLY A 101 28.30 52.41 9.81
C GLY A 101 26.87 52.93 9.82
N ASN A 102 26.37 53.31 8.64
CA ASN A 102 24.99 53.74 8.41
C ASN A 102 24.34 52.83 7.37
N PHE A 103 23.07 52.50 7.53
CA PHE A 103 22.35 51.67 6.56
C PHE A 103 20.84 51.93 6.56
N PHE A 104 20.26 51.78 5.38
CA PHE A 104 18.82 51.74 5.10
C PHE A 104 18.47 50.33 4.62
N ARG A 105 17.65 49.60 5.36
CA ARG A 105 17.41 48.16 5.15
C ARG A 105 15.98 47.73 5.47
N ILE A 106 15.65 46.52 5.06
CA ILE A 106 14.49 45.75 5.52
C ILE A 106 14.97 44.86 6.67
N GLU A 107 14.30 44.91 7.81
CA GLU A 107 14.57 44.03 8.95
C GLU A 107 13.89 42.66 8.82
N GLY A 108 14.25 41.73 9.72
CA GLY A 108 13.60 40.41 9.79
C GLY A 108 12.13 40.42 10.21
N ASP A 109 11.58 41.57 10.60
CA ASP A 109 10.13 41.77 10.76
C ASP A 109 9.48 42.54 9.60
N ASP A 110 10.20 42.62 8.47
CA ASP A 110 9.78 43.14 7.18
C ASP A 110 9.40 44.64 7.16
N ASN A 111 9.83 45.41 8.19
CA ASN A 111 9.75 46.88 8.22
C ASN A 111 10.99 47.55 7.61
N LEU A 112 10.82 48.78 7.13
CA LEU A 112 11.93 49.67 6.76
C LEU A 112 12.69 50.13 8.02
N PHE A 113 13.99 50.24 7.91
CA PHE A 113 14.87 50.50 9.04
C PHE A 113 16.08 51.36 8.66
N TYR A 114 16.41 52.31 9.53
CA TYR A 114 17.65 53.06 9.50
C TYR A 114 18.46 52.79 10.76
N GLY A 115 19.69 52.31 10.58
CA GLY A 115 20.65 52.09 11.67
C GLY A 115 21.87 53.00 11.52
N GLN A 116 22.33 53.53 12.64
CA GLN A 116 23.63 54.18 12.77
C GLN A 116 24.39 53.58 13.96
N TRP A 117 25.60 53.07 13.72
CA TRP A 117 26.56 52.73 14.75
C TRP A 117 27.64 53.82 14.83
N ASN A 118 27.85 54.43 15.99
CA ASN A 118 28.94 55.40 16.23
C ASN A 118 29.67 55.19 17.57
N GLY A 119 29.70 53.95 18.05
CA GLY A 119 30.06 53.59 19.44
C GLY A 119 28.84 53.38 20.33
N THR A 120 27.66 53.84 19.90
CA THR A 120 26.35 53.39 20.40
C THR A 120 25.43 53.17 19.18
N PHE A 121 24.55 52.17 19.24
CA PHE A 121 23.59 51.92 18.16
C PHE A 121 22.34 52.79 18.31
N LYS A 122 22.19 53.78 17.42
CA LYS A 122 20.96 54.55 17.25
C LYS A 122 20.17 53.96 16.09
N LYS A 123 18.87 53.79 16.26
CA LYS A 123 18.01 53.19 15.23
C LYS A 123 16.62 53.81 15.16
N ALA A 124 16.08 53.86 13.95
CA ALA A 124 14.68 54.17 13.67
C ALA A 124 14.08 53.12 12.73
N ARG A 125 12.81 52.79 12.92
CA ARG A 125 12.06 51.83 12.10
C ARG A 125 10.74 52.45 11.63
N SER A 126 10.20 51.97 10.52
CA SER A 126 8.81 52.23 10.14
C SER A 126 7.83 51.50 11.06
N THR A 127 6.57 51.95 11.05
CA THR A 127 5.41 51.22 11.60
C THR A 127 4.65 50.43 10.53
N THR A 128 5.03 50.58 9.26
CA THR A 128 4.41 49.91 8.11
C THR A 128 5.39 48.90 7.55
N GLN A 129 4.94 47.65 7.44
CA GLN A 129 5.66 46.55 6.80
C GLN A 129 5.58 46.61 5.27
N LEU A 130 6.58 46.03 4.63
CA LEU A 130 6.62 45.81 3.19
C LEU A 130 5.89 44.50 2.80
N SER A 131 5.56 44.36 1.53
CA SER A 131 4.95 43.18 0.91
C SER A 131 5.92 42.56 -0.08
N PHE A 132 6.21 41.26 0.08
CA PHE A 132 7.11 40.52 -0.82
C PHE A 132 6.43 40.17 -2.14
N GLY A 133 7.22 40.06 -3.20
CA GLY A 133 6.68 39.78 -4.54
C GLY A 133 5.92 40.95 -5.18
N LYS A 134 6.16 42.19 -4.72
CA LYS A 134 5.55 43.41 -5.27
C LYS A 134 6.56 44.54 -5.42
N TRP A 135 6.27 45.46 -6.33
CA TRP A 135 7.00 46.71 -6.43
C TRP A 135 6.51 47.69 -5.37
N GLN A 136 7.45 48.29 -4.65
CA GLN A 136 7.16 49.36 -3.70
C GLN A 136 8.18 50.47 -3.87
N HIS A 137 7.71 51.71 -3.97
CA HIS A 137 8.57 52.89 -3.86
C HIS A 137 8.83 53.12 -2.39
N VAL A 138 10.10 53.21 -2.02
CA VAL A 138 10.53 53.41 -0.63
C VAL A 138 11.46 54.61 -0.56
N ALA A 139 11.34 55.39 0.51
CA ALA A 139 12.26 56.50 0.77
C ALA A 139 12.63 56.62 2.25
N LEU A 140 13.87 57.05 2.47
CA LEU A 140 14.42 57.49 3.74
C LEU A 140 14.74 58.98 3.63
N VAL A 141 14.03 59.81 4.38
CA VAL A 141 14.30 61.25 4.50
C VAL A 141 15.00 61.50 5.83
N LYS A 142 16.14 62.20 5.78
CA LYS A 142 16.78 62.80 6.95
C LYS A 142 16.71 64.31 6.86
N ASP A 143 16.22 64.91 7.93
CA ASP A 143 16.03 66.33 8.13
C ASP A 143 16.64 66.72 9.48
N ASN A 144 17.94 67.02 9.45
CA ASN A 144 18.77 67.30 10.62
C ASN A 144 18.75 66.16 11.65
N ASN A 145 17.90 66.28 12.67
CA ASN A 145 17.72 65.32 13.76
C ASN A 145 16.51 64.40 13.56
N THR A 146 15.71 64.63 12.52
CA THR A 146 14.47 63.91 12.22
C THR A 146 14.67 62.97 11.04
N LEU A 147 14.29 61.71 11.21
CA LEU A 147 14.11 60.72 10.14
C LEU A 147 12.62 60.51 9.88
N ARG A 148 12.28 60.32 8.61
CA ARG A 148 10.95 59.91 8.13
C ARG A 148 11.12 58.80 7.08
N PHE A 149 10.24 57.80 7.10
CA PHE A 149 10.17 56.77 6.07
C PHE A 149 8.94 57.00 5.20
N TYR A 150 9.03 56.69 3.91
CA TYR A 150 7.88 56.69 3.01
C TYR A 150 7.79 55.35 2.28
N ILE A 151 6.56 54.86 2.09
CA ILE A 151 6.25 53.68 1.30
C ILE A 151 5.09 54.06 0.37
N ASN A 152 5.28 53.88 -0.93
CA ASN A 152 4.33 54.23 -2.00
C ASN A 152 3.80 55.67 -1.85
N GLY A 153 4.73 56.63 -1.71
CA GLY A 153 4.45 58.06 -1.55
C GLY A 153 3.90 58.49 -0.17
N LYS A 154 3.47 57.55 0.69
CA LYS A 154 2.86 57.84 1.99
C LYS A 154 3.86 57.71 3.14
N GLU A 155 3.81 58.66 4.08
CA GLU A 155 4.66 58.62 5.28
C GLU A 155 4.31 57.44 6.20
N SER A 156 5.35 56.74 6.68
CA SER A 156 5.26 55.76 7.75
C SER A 156 6.02 56.28 8.97
N THR A 157 5.36 56.27 10.12
CA THR A 157 5.87 56.85 11.37
C THR A 157 7.21 56.23 11.76
N ALA A 158 8.23 57.08 11.93
CA ALA A 158 9.54 56.64 12.40
C ALA A 158 9.54 56.45 13.93
N VAL A 159 9.70 55.21 14.39
CA VAL A 159 9.83 54.90 15.82
C VAL A 159 11.32 54.77 16.17
N TYR A 160 11.80 55.68 17.02
CA TYR A 160 13.18 55.69 17.51
C TYR A 160 13.36 54.71 18.65
N THR A 161 14.42 53.90 18.59
CA THR A 161 14.93 53.18 19.77
C THR A 161 16.34 53.68 20.05
N ASN A 162 16.62 54.01 21.32
CA ASN A 162 17.88 54.60 21.81
C ASN A 162 18.17 56.05 21.36
N GLY A 163 17.15 56.90 21.33
CA GLY A 163 17.28 58.37 21.39
C GLY A 163 17.33 59.11 20.04
N ALA A 164 16.57 60.21 19.97
CA ALA A 164 16.47 61.06 18.79
C ALA A 164 17.68 62.00 18.65
N ALA A 165 18.71 61.52 17.93
CA ALA A 165 19.79 62.34 17.34
C ALA A 165 20.68 63.11 18.37
N PRO A 166 21.69 63.91 17.95
CA PRO A 166 22.25 63.98 16.61
C PRO A 166 22.76 62.61 16.15
N MET A 167 22.54 62.30 14.87
CA MET A 167 23.08 61.13 14.18
C MET A 167 24.12 61.62 13.18
N ASN A 168 25.40 61.50 13.51
CA ASN A 168 26.50 62.14 12.78
C ASN A 168 26.89 61.29 11.56
N ASN A 169 27.09 61.92 10.41
CA ASN A 169 27.53 61.22 9.20
C ASN A 169 29.06 61.14 9.15
N ASN A 170 29.61 59.96 9.42
CA ASN A 170 31.03 59.66 9.26
C ASN A 170 31.25 58.86 7.98
N SER A 171 31.00 59.45 6.80
CA SER A 171 31.13 58.72 5.54
C SER A 171 32.57 58.60 5.07
N THR A 172 33.00 57.38 4.72
CA THR A 172 34.29 57.10 4.06
C THR A 172 34.09 56.95 2.55
N SER A 173 35.11 57.30 1.75
CA SER A 173 35.02 57.35 0.28
C SER A 173 34.74 56.02 -0.41
N ASP A 174 34.98 54.87 0.24
CA ASP A 174 34.64 53.53 -0.25
C ASP A 174 33.41 52.92 0.45
N GLY A 175 32.66 53.73 1.21
CA GLY A 175 31.59 53.23 2.06
C GLY A 175 30.27 52.92 1.34
N PHE A 176 29.87 53.73 0.35
CA PHE A 176 28.49 53.75 -0.15
C PHE A 176 28.18 52.66 -1.20
N ARG A 177 27.11 51.88 -0.97
CA ARG A 177 26.61 50.84 -1.88
C ARG A 177 25.08 50.71 -1.80
N PHE A 178 24.45 50.30 -2.91
CA PHE A 178 23.09 49.73 -2.92
C PHE A 178 23.14 48.20 -3.01
N GLY A 179 22.13 47.52 -2.45
CA GLY A 179 21.95 46.06 -2.55
C GLY A 179 22.68 45.21 -1.51
N GLY A 180 23.45 45.79 -0.58
CA GLY A 180 24.09 45.03 0.48
C GLY A 180 24.93 45.87 1.46
N LEU A 181 25.35 45.22 2.55
CA LEU A 181 26.33 45.76 3.50
C LEU A 181 27.67 45.05 3.29
N TYR A 182 28.76 45.81 3.13
CA TYR A 182 30.10 45.26 2.99
C TYR A 182 30.85 45.39 4.33
N GLN A 183 31.17 44.27 4.98
CA GLN A 183 31.75 44.24 6.33
C GLN A 183 32.86 43.18 6.42
N ASN A 184 34.00 43.54 7.02
CA ASN A 184 35.15 42.64 7.25
C ASN A 184 35.62 41.86 6.00
N GLY A 185 35.52 42.45 4.80
CA GLY A 185 35.94 41.84 3.54
C GLY A 185 34.85 41.06 2.79
N SER A 186 33.67 40.86 3.39
CA SER A 186 32.57 40.07 2.83
C SER A 186 31.28 40.90 2.70
N PHE A 187 30.41 40.50 1.76
CA PHE A 187 29.03 40.98 1.73
C PHE A 187 28.19 40.22 2.75
N VAL A 188 27.38 40.97 3.51
CA VAL A 188 26.42 40.46 4.49
C VAL A 188 25.10 41.20 4.33
N GLU A 189 24.00 40.59 4.81
CA GLU A 189 22.65 41.20 4.77
C GLU A 189 22.27 41.70 3.36
N ALA A 190 22.65 40.96 2.32
CA ALA A 190 22.46 41.38 0.94
C ALA A 190 20.98 41.37 0.52
N PHE A 191 20.61 42.29 -0.37
CA PHE A 191 19.29 42.32 -0.98
C PHE A 191 19.15 41.20 -2.01
N LYS A 192 17.97 40.59 -2.06
CA LYS A 192 17.61 39.59 -3.08
C LYS A 192 16.23 39.92 -3.65
N GLY A 193 16.18 40.10 -4.96
CA GLY A 193 15.05 40.72 -5.65
C GLY A 193 15.52 41.77 -6.66
N GLN A 194 14.63 42.66 -7.10
CA GLN A 194 14.97 43.72 -8.06
C GLN A 194 14.96 45.12 -7.40
N MET A 195 15.71 46.07 -7.96
CA MET A 195 15.57 47.50 -7.68
C MET A 195 15.50 48.31 -8.97
N ASN A 196 14.84 49.45 -8.92
CA ASN A 196 14.71 50.36 -10.05
C ASN A 196 14.56 51.83 -9.63
N ASP A 197 14.75 52.77 -10.56
CA ASP A 197 14.49 54.21 -10.37
C ASP A 197 15.09 54.75 -9.04
N LEU A 198 16.37 54.44 -8.77
CA LEU A 198 17.06 54.81 -7.53
C LEU A 198 17.54 56.27 -7.57
N ALA A 199 17.33 57.04 -6.51
CA ALA A 199 17.72 58.45 -6.43
C ALA A 199 18.36 58.84 -5.08
N PHE A 200 19.24 59.86 -5.13
CA PHE A 200 19.79 60.53 -3.94
C PHE A 200 19.64 62.05 -4.04
N TYR A 201 19.09 62.67 -2.99
CA TYR A 201 19.00 64.12 -2.85
C TYR A 201 19.83 64.63 -1.65
N THR A 202 20.48 65.77 -1.83
CA THR A 202 21.22 66.49 -0.77
C THR A 202 20.29 67.25 0.20
N SER A 203 18.99 67.30 -0.12
CA SER A 203 17.93 67.93 0.66
C SER A 203 17.04 66.89 1.35
N ALA A 204 16.25 67.35 2.34
CA ALA A 204 15.15 66.58 2.89
C ALA A 204 13.90 66.76 2.00
N ARG A 205 13.48 65.72 1.27
CA ARG A 205 12.27 65.77 0.43
C ARG A 205 11.02 65.82 1.31
N THR A 206 10.02 66.56 0.86
CA THR A 206 8.70 66.64 1.51
C THR A 206 7.81 65.47 1.11
N ALA A 207 6.77 65.19 1.90
CA ALA A 207 5.78 64.16 1.59
C ALA A 207 5.13 64.36 0.21
N ALA A 208 4.84 65.60 -0.18
CA ALA A 208 4.27 65.93 -1.48
C ALA A 208 5.25 65.59 -2.63
N GLN A 209 6.54 65.92 -2.47
CA GLN A 209 7.58 65.61 -3.46
C GLN A 209 7.79 64.09 -3.62
N LEU A 210 7.73 63.32 -2.54
CA LEU A 210 7.87 61.85 -2.61
C LEU A 210 6.59 61.16 -3.09
N SER A 211 5.42 61.74 -2.82
CA SER A 211 4.17 61.29 -3.45
C SER A 211 4.17 61.54 -4.95
N ALA A 212 4.67 62.70 -5.40
CA ALA A 212 4.85 63.00 -6.82
C ALA A 212 5.89 62.05 -7.45
N GLU A 213 7.02 61.80 -6.78
CA GLU A 213 8.03 60.84 -7.28
C GLU A 213 7.47 59.42 -7.47
N TYR A 214 6.56 58.99 -6.59
CA TYR A 214 5.85 57.71 -6.69
C TYR A 214 4.78 57.69 -7.82
N THR A 215 4.22 58.82 -8.23
CA THR A 215 3.18 58.91 -9.28
C THR A 215 3.70 59.30 -10.66
N GLU A 216 4.76 60.09 -10.72
CA GLU A 216 5.22 60.81 -11.91
C GLU A 216 6.71 60.53 -12.24
N GLY A 217 7.46 59.91 -11.32
CA GLY A 217 8.88 59.61 -11.47
C GLY A 217 9.80 60.71 -10.92
N VAL A 218 11.12 60.51 -11.06
CA VAL A 218 12.13 61.43 -10.51
C VAL A 218 12.28 62.68 -11.38
N ASP A 219 12.04 63.85 -10.78
CA ASP A 219 12.33 65.14 -11.41
C ASP A 219 13.85 65.38 -11.48
N THR A 220 14.41 65.17 -12.68
CA THR A 220 15.85 65.37 -12.96
C THR A 220 16.29 66.84 -13.00
N SER A 221 15.35 67.79 -12.95
CA SER A 221 15.65 69.23 -12.87
C SER A 221 15.90 69.72 -11.44
N GLU A 222 15.53 68.93 -10.42
CA GLU A 222 15.69 69.26 -9.00
C GLU A 222 17.14 69.63 -8.64
N PRO A 223 17.43 70.88 -8.24
CA PRO A 223 18.81 71.32 -7.99
C PRO A 223 19.55 70.55 -6.88
N SER A 224 18.81 69.94 -5.95
CA SER A 224 19.37 69.12 -4.87
C SER A 224 19.57 67.64 -5.23
N LEU A 225 19.14 67.19 -6.41
CA LEU A 225 19.38 65.83 -6.91
C LEU A 225 20.87 65.64 -7.19
N TRP A 226 21.47 64.65 -6.53
CA TRP A 226 22.89 64.31 -6.67
C TRP A 226 23.13 63.19 -7.69
N GLY A 227 22.21 62.24 -7.77
CA GLY A 227 22.29 61.10 -8.69
C GLY A 227 20.95 60.40 -8.84
N TYR A 228 20.67 59.91 -10.05
CA TYR A 228 19.46 59.16 -10.39
C TYR A 228 19.78 58.07 -11.41
N TRP A 229 19.29 56.85 -11.19
CA TRP A 229 19.58 55.67 -12.01
C TRP A 229 18.29 54.87 -12.27
N ASP A 230 17.83 54.91 -13.53
CA ASP A 230 16.60 54.27 -14.06
C ASP A 230 16.85 52.91 -14.72
N PHE A 231 18.12 52.51 -14.86
CA PHE A 231 18.60 51.22 -15.35
C PHE A 231 18.15 50.79 -16.77
N ASN A 232 17.36 51.59 -17.48
CA ASN A 232 16.86 51.35 -18.84
C ASN A 232 17.95 51.12 -19.89
N ASP A 233 19.14 51.71 -19.70
CA ASP A 233 20.25 51.60 -20.65
C ASP A 233 21.00 50.26 -20.61
N LYS A 234 20.75 49.42 -19.59
CA LYS A 234 21.32 48.07 -19.42
C LYS A 234 22.85 48.03 -19.48
N ALA A 235 23.51 49.15 -19.18
CA ALA A 235 24.95 49.29 -19.34
C ALA A 235 25.74 48.65 -18.19
N ALA A 236 26.95 48.13 -18.44
CA ALA A 236 27.79 47.54 -17.37
C ALA A 236 28.18 48.54 -16.25
N VAL A 237 28.01 49.84 -16.52
CA VAL A 237 28.01 50.93 -15.54
C VAL A 237 26.69 51.68 -15.74
N ALA A 238 25.80 51.65 -14.75
CA ALA A 238 24.50 52.32 -14.80
C ALA A 238 24.67 53.84 -14.83
N THR A 239 24.19 54.48 -15.90
CA THR A 239 24.41 55.90 -16.15
C THR A 239 23.63 56.78 -15.16
N ASP A 240 24.30 57.76 -14.56
CA ASP A 240 23.62 58.82 -13.81
C ASP A 240 22.81 59.75 -14.73
N LYS A 241 21.49 59.67 -14.63
CA LYS A 241 20.52 60.47 -15.40
C LYS A 241 20.29 61.88 -14.83
N SER A 242 20.85 62.21 -13.65
CA SER A 242 20.81 63.59 -13.12
C SER A 242 21.78 64.55 -13.83
N GLY A 243 22.66 64.02 -14.68
CA GLY A 243 23.67 64.81 -15.41
C GLY A 243 24.82 65.32 -14.53
N LYS A 244 24.99 64.79 -13.30
CA LYS A 244 26.10 65.16 -12.39
C LYS A 244 27.34 64.27 -12.54
N GLY A 245 27.22 63.15 -13.26
CA GLY A 245 28.32 62.24 -13.58
C GLY A 245 28.55 61.14 -12.54
N ASN A 246 27.59 60.90 -11.65
CA ASN A 246 27.71 60.00 -10.50
C ASN A 246 27.30 58.55 -10.81
N SER A 247 27.74 58.00 -11.94
CA SER A 247 27.33 56.67 -12.42
C SER A 247 27.72 55.51 -11.47
N LEU A 248 26.90 54.46 -11.41
CA LEU A 248 27.10 53.30 -10.54
C LEU A 248 27.70 52.12 -11.31
N THR A 249 28.76 51.50 -10.77
CA THR A 249 29.34 50.25 -11.28
C THR A 249 28.65 49.05 -10.65
N LEU A 250 28.39 48.04 -11.46
CA LEU A 250 27.80 46.76 -11.05
C LEU A 250 28.88 45.86 -10.44
N MET A 251 28.63 45.29 -9.26
CA MET A 251 29.54 44.40 -8.53
C MET A 251 28.85 43.06 -8.24
N GLY A 252 29.48 41.94 -8.59
CA GLY A 252 28.91 40.60 -8.44
C GLY A 252 28.12 40.14 -9.69
N ASN A 253 27.27 39.13 -9.53
CA ASN A 253 26.49 38.53 -10.62
C ASN A 253 25.20 39.31 -10.93
N ILE A 254 25.31 40.64 -11.07
CA ILE A 254 24.16 41.47 -11.42
C ILE A 254 23.72 41.18 -12.85
N GLN A 255 22.40 41.10 -13.05
CA GLN A 255 21.77 41.01 -14.37
C GLN A 255 20.70 42.10 -14.52
N TYR A 256 20.61 42.68 -15.72
CA TYR A 256 19.44 43.43 -16.13
C TYR A 256 18.35 42.44 -16.54
N THR A 257 17.19 42.56 -15.92
CA THR A 257 16.06 41.66 -16.10
C THR A 257 14.81 42.47 -16.36
N GLU A 258 13.86 41.90 -17.10
CA GLU A 258 12.53 42.47 -17.19
C GLU A 258 11.93 42.59 -15.79
N LYS A 259 11.27 43.72 -15.56
CA LYS A 259 10.64 44.09 -14.30
C LYS A 259 9.60 43.02 -13.92
N MET A 260 9.75 42.39 -12.74
CA MET A 260 8.78 41.40 -12.25
C MET A 260 7.40 42.03 -12.05
N GLU A 261 6.35 41.34 -12.46
CA GLU A 261 4.97 41.78 -12.21
C GLU A 261 4.55 41.49 -10.75
N GLU A 262 3.63 42.29 -10.21
CA GLU A 262 3.21 42.17 -8.81
C GLU A 262 2.36 40.93 -8.55
N LEU A 263 2.78 40.10 -7.58
CA LEU A 263 2.03 38.94 -7.14
C LEU A 263 1.00 39.35 -6.07
N ILE A 264 -0.28 39.05 -6.32
CA ILE A 264 -1.38 39.34 -5.39
C ILE A 264 -1.39 38.28 -4.27
N PRO A 265 -1.38 38.66 -2.97
CA PRO A 265 -1.39 37.70 -1.88
C PRO A 265 -2.75 37.00 -1.73
N ASP A 266 -2.72 35.71 -1.40
CA ASP A 266 -3.88 35.01 -0.85
C ASP A 266 -4.26 35.58 0.53
N GLY A 267 -5.57 35.63 0.82
CA GLY A 267 -6.07 35.88 2.18
C GLY A 267 -6.42 37.33 2.55
N GLY A 268 -7.25 38.00 1.74
CA GLY A 268 -7.87 39.28 2.11
C GLY A 268 -9.39 39.31 1.84
N THR A 269 -10.21 39.00 2.85
CA THR A 269 -11.67 38.97 2.71
C THR A 269 -12.27 40.37 2.61
N LEU A 270 -13.07 40.64 1.57
CA LEU A 270 -13.93 41.83 1.50
C LEU A 270 -15.36 41.49 1.08
N SER A 271 -16.23 41.45 2.09
CA SER A 271 -17.68 41.24 2.06
C SER A 271 -18.23 39.85 1.70
N THR A 272 -19.21 39.43 2.48
CA THR A 272 -20.09 38.28 2.25
C THR A 272 -21.51 38.77 2.02
N GLY A 273 -22.27 38.12 1.15
CA GLY A 273 -23.69 38.40 0.94
C GLY A 273 -24.44 37.14 0.53
N GLN A 274 -25.68 36.97 1.03
CA GLN A 274 -26.56 35.87 0.62
C GLN A 274 -27.64 36.33 -0.34
N ALA A 275 -27.84 35.54 -1.41
CA ALA A 275 -29.10 35.43 -2.13
C ALA A 275 -29.26 33.97 -2.61
N LYS A 276 -30.50 33.54 -2.86
CA LYS A 276 -30.86 32.11 -3.03
C LYS A 276 -30.11 31.40 -4.17
N ASN A 277 -29.41 30.34 -3.80
CA ASN A 277 -29.04 29.17 -4.61
C ASN A 277 -28.17 29.42 -5.87
N THR A 278 -26.85 29.50 -5.66
CA THR A 278 -25.76 29.12 -6.62
C THR A 278 -25.16 30.22 -7.52
N THR A 279 -24.00 29.93 -8.15
CA THR A 279 -23.14 30.72 -9.11
C THR A 279 -21.98 29.79 -9.61
N VAL A 280 -20.89 30.24 -10.29
CA VAL A 280 -19.76 29.40 -10.82
C VAL A 280 -18.36 30.10 -10.87
N HIS A 281 -17.29 29.60 -10.23
CA HIS A 281 -15.90 30.15 -10.29
C HIS A 281 -15.04 29.52 -11.41
N ALA A 282 -14.09 30.29 -11.96
CA ALA A 282 -13.18 29.87 -13.05
C ALA A 282 -11.73 30.43 -12.88
N TYR A 283 -10.77 29.87 -13.61
CA TYR A 283 -9.35 30.27 -13.68
C TYR A 283 -8.78 30.11 -15.11
N ILE A 284 -7.76 30.91 -15.46
CA ILE A 284 -6.97 30.82 -16.71
C ILE A 284 -5.51 31.17 -16.38
N HIS A 285 -4.53 30.57 -17.08
CA HIS A 285 -3.10 30.88 -16.96
C HIS A 285 -2.41 30.99 -18.33
N SER A 286 -1.33 31.77 -18.43
CA SER A 286 -0.45 31.86 -19.60
C SER A 286 0.99 32.22 -19.18
N ASN A 287 1.99 31.66 -19.87
CA ASN A 287 3.43 31.84 -19.55
C ASN A 287 4.22 32.65 -20.59
N ALA A 288 3.63 33.10 -21.72
CA ALA A 288 4.31 33.92 -22.72
C ALA A 288 3.33 34.64 -23.69
N PRO A 289 3.76 35.71 -24.42
CA PRO A 289 2.91 36.43 -25.37
C PRO A 289 2.57 35.56 -26.60
N GLY A 290 1.29 35.22 -26.79
CA GLY A 290 0.89 34.25 -27.83
C GLY A 290 -0.58 33.82 -27.84
N LYS A 291 -1.30 34.08 -26.74
CA LYS A 291 -2.77 34.13 -26.59
C LYS A 291 -3.50 32.78 -26.41
N LEU A 292 -4.31 32.67 -25.35
CA LEU A 292 -5.75 32.33 -25.41
C LEU A 292 -6.41 32.56 -24.06
N TYR A 293 -7.65 33.03 -24.04
CA TYR A 293 -8.51 33.06 -22.84
C TYR A 293 -9.80 32.31 -23.12
N TRP A 294 -10.28 31.52 -22.16
CA TRP A 294 -11.53 30.79 -22.27
C TRP A 294 -12.41 30.86 -21.01
N ALA A 295 -13.72 30.82 -21.20
CA ALA A 295 -14.70 30.80 -20.12
C ALA A 295 -15.84 29.82 -20.42
N VAL A 296 -16.42 29.26 -19.35
CA VAL A 296 -17.43 28.19 -19.38
C VAL A 296 -18.73 28.70 -18.78
N TYR A 297 -19.83 28.59 -19.54
CA TYR A 297 -21.14 29.06 -19.12
C TYR A 297 -22.25 28.06 -19.45
N PRO A 298 -23.32 27.95 -18.63
CA PRO A 298 -24.49 27.14 -18.97
C PRO A 298 -25.20 27.65 -20.23
N SER A 299 -25.66 26.75 -21.08
CA SER A 299 -26.51 27.02 -22.24
C SER A 299 -27.97 26.91 -21.79
N PRO A 300 -28.58 28.01 -21.33
CA PRO A 300 -28.86 29.12 -22.24
C PRO A 300 -28.54 30.51 -21.65
N THR A 301 -27.27 30.76 -21.31
CA THR A 301 -26.81 32.14 -21.04
C THR A 301 -26.94 32.96 -22.34
N PRO A 302 -27.43 34.23 -22.30
CA PRO A 302 -27.51 35.10 -23.47
C PRO A 302 -26.17 35.20 -24.22
N ALA A 303 -26.22 35.49 -25.52
CA ALA A 303 -25.07 35.45 -26.43
C ALA A 303 -23.84 36.19 -25.86
N ILE A 304 -22.90 35.41 -25.35
CA ILE A 304 -21.66 35.90 -24.72
C ILE A 304 -20.74 36.43 -25.82
N THR A 305 -20.18 37.61 -25.58
CA THR A 305 -19.32 38.34 -26.52
C THR A 305 -17.84 38.17 -26.17
N VAL A 306 -16.96 38.60 -27.08
CA VAL A 306 -15.50 38.75 -26.82
C VAL A 306 -15.27 39.50 -25.51
N GLN A 307 -16.07 40.54 -25.28
CA GLN A 307 -15.91 41.50 -24.20
C GLN A 307 -16.33 40.92 -22.84
N ASP A 308 -17.15 39.87 -22.81
CA ASP A 308 -17.53 39.17 -21.57
C ASP A 308 -16.44 38.18 -21.13
N VAL A 309 -15.87 37.43 -22.10
CA VAL A 309 -14.80 36.44 -21.84
C VAL A 309 -13.50 37.11 -21.43
N LYS A 310 -13.17 38.28 -22.01
CA LYS A 310 -12.03 39.10 -21.58
C LYS A 310 -12.19 39.66 -20.14
N ASN A 311 -13.40 39.67 -19.57
CA ASN A 311 -13.71 40.31 -18.27
C ASN A 311 -14.15 39.36 -17.13
N GLY A 312 -14.34 38.05 -17.37
CA GLY A 312 -14.17 36.99 -16.35
C GLY A 312 -15.23 36.79 -15.24
N THR A 313 -16.50 37.18 -15.43
CA THR A 313 -17.51 37.19 -14.35
C THR A 313 -18.45 35.96 -14.30
N ASN A 314 -18.59 35.33 -13.10
CA ASN A 314 -19.83 34.75 -12.46
C ASN A 314 -19.63 33.77 -11.25
N SER A 315 -18.59 33.97 -10.41
CA SER A 315 -18.05 33.23 -9.22
C SER A 315 -18.92 32.40 -8.20
N LEU A 316 -18.61 31.09 -7.99
CA LEU A 316 -18.90 30.22 -6.79
C LEU A 316 -17.98 28.97 -6.73
N ARG A 317 -17.47 28.60 -5.54
CA ARG A 317 -16.17 27.91 -5.30
C ARG A 317 -16.34 26.59 -4.56
N SER A 318 -15.48 25.63 -4.88
CA SER A 318 -14.65 24.86 -3.92
C SER A 318 -13.71 23.96 -4.76
N GLY A 319 -12.49 23.60 -4.38
CA GLY A 319 -11.73 23.82 -3.15
C GLY A 319 -10.95 22.53 -2.82
N VAL A 320 -9.61 22.57 -2.80
CA VAL A 320 -8.70 21.45 -2.45
C VAL A 320 -7.48 22.00 -1.68
N LYS A 321 -6.89 21.15 -0.83
CA LYS A 321 -5.76 21.41 0.07
C LYS A 321 -4.40 21.52 -0.65
N GLU A 322 -3.43 22.10 0.03
CA GLU A 322 -2.02 22.19 -0.38
C GLU A 322 -1.34 20.82 -0.49
N TYR A 323 -0.62 20.60 -1.59
CA TYR A 323 0.48 19.64 -1.70
C TYR A 323 1.57 20.22 -2.62
N GLN A 324 2.83 19.94 -2.32
CA GLN A 324 3.98 20.34 -3.14
C GLN A 324 4.21 19.37 -4.30
N THR A 325 4.53 19.87 -5.50
CA THR A 325 5.38 19.14 -6.47
C THR A 325 5.96 20.03 -7.59
N HIS A 326 6.85 19.44 -8.39
CA HIS A 326 7.83 20.04 -9.30
C HIS A 326 7.36 20.00 -10.80
N PRO A 327 8.18 20.34 -11.83
CA PRO A 327 7.68 20.90 -13.09
C PRO A 327 7.41 19.90 -14.23
N TYR A 328 6.70 20.40 -15.25
CA TYR A 328 6.46 19.85 -16.60
C TYR A 328 5.39 18.75 -16.77
N THR A 329 4.13 19.16 -17.01
CA THR A 329 3.30 18.77 -18.18
C THR A 329 1.99 19.57 -18.16
N ASP A 330 1.80 20.50 -19.11
CA ASP A 330 0.64 21.40 -19.13
C ASP A 330 -0.56 20.86 -19.93
N PHE A 331 -1.49 20.16 -19.27
CA PHE A 331 -2.91 20.09 -19.67
C PHE A 331 -3.81 19.90 -18.43
N TRP A 332 -4.86 20.72 -18.32
CA TRP A 332 -5.80 20.68 -17.19
C TRP A 332 -7.19 20.19 -17.66
N ILE A 333 -7.75 19.19 -16.98
CA ILE A 333 -9.16 18.80 -17.12
C ILE A 333 -9.98 19.58 -16.09
N ILE A 334 -11.13 20.12 -16.50
CA ILE A 334 -11.99 20.96 -15.65
C ILE A 334 -12.86 20.06 -14.76
N ASN A 335 -12.45 19.87 -13.51
CA ASN A 335 -13.26 19.17 -12.51
C ASN A 335 -14.37 20.08 -11.94
N ARG A 336 -15.52 19.46 -11.61
CA ARG A 336 -16.71 20.07 -10.96
C ARG A 336 -17.62 20.96 -11.84
N LEU A 337 -17.78 20.67 -13.13
CA LEU A 337 -18.96 21.18 -13.86
C LEU A 337 -20.23 20.47 -13.36
N ASN A 338 -21.33 21.21 -13.20
CA ASN A 338 -22.59 20.65 -12.70
C ASN A 338 -23.09 19.62 -13.73
N PRO A 339 -23.24 18.35 -13.36
CA PRO A 339 -22.98 17.28 -14.31
C PRO A 339 -23.92 17.27 -15.52
N ALA A 340 -25.24 17.42 -15.35
CA ALA A 340 -26.16 17.66 -16.47
C ALA A 340 -26.23 19.16 -16.78
N GLY A 341 -25.52 19.57 -17.81
CA GLY A 341 -25.68 20.88 -18.41
C GLY A 341 -25.12 20.90 -19.82
N THR A 342 -25.85 21.49 -20.76
CA THR A 342 -25.16 22.01 -21.94
C THR A 342 -24.36 23.22 -21.49
N TYR A 343 -23.07 23.27 -21.80
CA TYR A 343 -22.23 24.44 -21.59
C TYR A 343 -21.73 24.94 -22.94
N THR A 344 -21.25 26.17 -22.97
CA THR A 344 -20.53 26.70 -24.12
C THR A 344 -19.16 27.15 -23.65
N LEU A 345 -18.13 26.59 -24.27
CA LEU A 345 -16.74 27.01 -24.10
C LEU A 345 -16.53 28.14 -25.09
N TYR A 346 -16.33 29.34 -24.57
CA TYR A 346 -15.94 30.47 -25.38
C TYR A 346 -14.44 30.65 -25.25
N GLY A 347 -13.71 30.71 -26.37
CA GLY A 347 -12.28 30.99 -26.41
C GLY A 347 -11.97 32.12 -27.39
N ILE A 348 -10.95 32.93 -27.11
CA ILE A 348 -10.49 33.97 -28.03
C ILE A 348 -9.15 33.55 -28.60
N LEU A 349 -9.18 32.86 -29.76
CA LEU A 349 -7.99 32.65 -30.58
C LEU A 349 -7.63 33.97 -31.27
N GLU A 350 -7.04 34.82 -30.47
CA GLU A 350 -6.24 35.91 -30.94
C GLU A 350 -5.03 35.32 -31.72
N VAL A 351 -4.68 35.87 -32.88
CA VAL A 351 -3.41 35.62 -33.61
C VAL A 351 -2.77 36.99 -33.84
N PRO A 352 -1.43 37.14 -33.87
CA PRO A 352 -0.82 38.45 -34.14
C PRO A 352 -1.28 39.02 -35.49
N GLY A 353 -1.93 40.19 -35.47
CA GLY A 353 -2.46 40.87 -36.66
C GLY A 353 -3.89 40.51 -37.08
N THR A 354 -4.67 39.80 -36.25
CA THR A 354 -6.05 39.39 -36.57
C THR A 354 -7.04 39.87 -35.51
N GLU A 355 -8.14 40.51 -35.90
CA GLU A 355 -9.20 40.96 -34.97
C GLU A 355 -9.79 39.82 -34.12
N ASP A 356 -10.23 40.16 -32.91
CA ASP A 356 -10.70 39.25 -31.86
C ASP A 356 -11.89 38.36 -32.28
N LYS A 357 -11.61 37.20 -32.90
CA LYS A 357 -12.65 36.21 -33.15
C LYS A 357 -12.92 35.36 -31.91
N LEU A 358 -14.10 35.58 -31.33
CA LEU A 358 -14.69 34.64 -30.39
C LEU A 358 -14.98 33.31 -31.10
N ILE A 359 -14.32 32.25 -30.66
CA ILE A 359 -14.61 30.87 -31.07
C ILE A 359 -15.41 30.24 -29.94
N SER A 360 -16.71 30.09 -30.15
CA SER A 360 -17.60 29.36 -29.23
C SER A 360 -17.74 27.90 -29.69
N THR A 361 -17.37 26.96 -28.82
CA THR A 361 -17.67 25.54 -29.00
C THR A 361 -18.70 25.12 -27.96
N PRO A 362 -19.95 24.79 -28.38
CA PRO A 362 -20.91 24.15 -27.49
C PRO A 362 -20.33 22.81 -27.04
N PHE A 363 -20.27 22.59 -25.73
CA PHE A 363 -19.88 21.32 -25.15
C PHE A 363 -20.89 20.94 -24.07
N SER A 364 -21.63 19.87 -24.32
CA SER A 364 -22.52 19.31 -23.31
C SER A 364 -21.70 18.51 -22.31
N THR A 365 -21.73 18.90 -21.03
CA THR A 365 -21.53 17.90 -19.99
C THR A 365 -22.87 17.17 -19.84
N THR A 366 -22.90 15.94 -20.35
CA THR A 366 -23.93 14.98 -19.96
C THR A 366 -23.83 14.71 -18.47
N ASN A 367 -24.93 14.36 -17.79
CA ASN A 367 -24.94 14.02 -16.37
C ASN A 367 -23.89 12.93 -16.06
N SER A 368 -22.70 13.39 -15.71
CA SER A 368 -21.61 12.64 -15.13
C SER A 368 -21.48 13.06 -13.67
N THR A 369 -22.63 13.13 -12.97
CA THR A 369 -22.77 12.37 -11.72
C THR A 369 -22.24 11.02 -12.14
N ARG A 370 -21.01 10.68 -11.73
CA ARG A 370 -20.27 9.53 -12.30
C ARG A 370 -21.29 8.44 -12.56
N ASP A 371 -21.55 8.04 -13.82
CA ASP A 371 -22.80 7.33 -14.14
C ASP A 371 -22.69 5.87 -13.68
N LEU A 372 -22.85 5.76 -12.37
CA LEU A 372 -22.83 4.56 -11.59
C LEU A 372 -24.22 3.93 -11.61
N SER A 373 -25.18 4.32 -12.45
CA SER A 373 -26.49 3.63 -12.49
C SER A 373 -26.34 2.12 -12.70
N SER A 374 -25.37 1.74 -13.54
CA SER A 374 -24.95 0.33 -13.74
C SER A 374 -24.28 -0.27 -12.50
N GLN A 375 -23.31 0.43 -11.89
CA GLN A 375 -22.61 -0.01 -10.67
C GLN A 375 -23.53 -0.07 -9.43
N ILE A 376 -24.49 0.85 -9.31
CA ILE A 376 -25.54 0.92 -8.29
C ILE A 376 -26.46 -0.29 -8.44
N THR A 377 -26.86 -0.62 -9.66
CA THR A 377 -27.58 -1.88 -9.94
C THR A 377 -26.72 -3.09 -9.57
N ALA A 378 -25.43 -3.10 -9.92
CA ALA A 378 -24.51 -4.21 -9.63
C ALA A 378 -24.24 -4.44 -8.13
N VAL A 379 -24.19 -3.37 -7.31
CA VAL A 379 -24.08 -3.47 -5.85
C VAL A 379 -25.43 -3.78 -5.20
N GLN A 380 -26.56 -3.32 -5.77
CA GLN A 380 -27.89 -3.77 -5.34
C GLN A 380 -28.07 -5.29 -5.58
N SER A 381 -27.64 -5.82 -6.73
CA SER A 381 -27.65 -7.27 -6.99
C SER A 381 -26.72 -8.04 -6.06
N LEU A 382 -25.53 -7.49 -5.75
CA LEU A 382 -24.61 -8.04 -4.75
C LEU A 382 -25.27 -8.12 -3.37
N MET A 383 -25.90 -7.02 -2.93
CA MET A 383 -26.65 -6.98 -1.67
C MET A 383 -27.84 -7.95 -1.67
N GLN A 384 -28.51 -8.14 -2.81
CA GLN A 384 -29.59 -9.11 -2.93
C GLN A 384 -29.10 -10.57 -2.81
N ARG A 385 -27.84 -10.87 -3.19
CA ARG A 385 -27.22 -12.18 -2.94
C ARG A 385 -26.72 -12.35 -1.50
N MET A 386 -26.12 -11.31 -0.92
CA MET A 386 -25.48 -11.38 0.41
C MET A 386 -26.43 -11.14 1.60
N LEU A 387 -27.49 -10.33 1.40
CA LEU A 387 -28.50 -9.95 2.38
C LEU A 387 -29.93 -10.00 1.79
N PRO A 388 -30.38 -11.13 1.20
CA PRO A 388 -31.61 -11.19 0.41
C PRO A 388 -32.86 -10.66 1.11
N ALA A 389 -32.96 -10.84 2.43
CA ALA A 389 -34.10 -10.40 3.24
C ALA A 389 -34.01 -8.94 3.73
N ARG A 390 -32.83 -8.29 3.65
CA ARG A 390 -32.55 -6.97 4.25
C ARG A 390 -32.00 -5.95 3.24
N ALA A 391 -31.69 -6.36 2.01
CA ALA A 391 -31.09 -5.52 0.97
C ALA A 391 -31.89 -4.23 0.67
N SER A 392 -33.22 -4.28 0.79
CA SER A 392 -34.12 -3.15 0.55
C SER A 392 -34.07 -2.05 1.62
N GLU A 393 -33.43 -2.30 2.77
CA GLU A 393 -33.18 -1.33 3.84
C GLU A 393 -31.92 -0.48 3.59
N PHE A 394 -31.13 -0.84 2.57
CA PHE A 394 -30.01 -0.06 2.05
C PHE A 394 -30.43 0.68 0.77
N GLU A 395 -29.93 1.89 0.58
CA GLU A 395 -30.19 2.68 -0.63
C GLU A 395 -28.91 3.35 -1.11
N PHE A 396 -28.58 3.15 -2.39
CA PHE A 396 -27.28 3.47 -2.95
C PHE A 396 -27.34 4.73 -3.81
N THR A 397 -26.33 5.59 -3.65
CA THR A 397 -26.21 6.86 -4.38
C THR A 397 -24.77 7.11 -4.80
N ALA A 398 -24.56 7.63 -6.01
CA ALA A 398 -23.24 8.09 -6.42
C ALA A 398 -22.89 9.36 -5.63
N ILE A 399 -21.65 9.43 -5.13
CA ILE A 399 -21.07 10.66 -4.57
C ILE A 399 -19.72 10.91 -5.21
N GLU A 400 -19.38 12.19 -5.41
CA GLU A 400 -18.07 12.56 -5.93
C GLU A 400 -17.00 12.49 -4.82
N PRO A 401 -15.81 11.95 -5.10
CA PRO A 401 -14.66 12.01 -4.20
C PRO A 401 -14.06 13.42 -4.17
N VAL A 402 -13.14 13.66 -3.23
CA VAL A 402 -12.34 14.91 -3.20
C VAL A 402 -11.24 14.88 -4.27
N ASP A 403 -10.78 13.68 -4.62
CA ASP A 403 -9.80 13.37 -5.67
C ASP A 403 -10.35 12.20 -6.50
N ASP A 404 -10.48 12.36 -7.82
CA ASP A 404 -11.15 11.42 -8.72
C ASP A 404 -10.48 10.02 -8.77
N VAL A 405 -9.22 9.91 -8.33
CA VAL A 405 -8.46 8.66 -8.27
C VAL A 405 -8.57 7.93 -6.92
N LEU A 406 -9.17 8.55 -5.90
CA LEU A 406 -9.33 7.99 -4.56
C LEU A 406 -10.80 7.68 -4.27
N ASP A 407 -11.07 6.50 -3.70
CA ASP A 407 -12.44 6.11 -3.38
C ASP A 407 -12.93 6.69 -2.05
N VAL A 408 -14.24 6.97 -1.99
CA VAL A 408 -14.95 7.44 -0.81
C VAL A 408 -16.26 6.69 -0.63
N PHE A 409 -16.64 6.46 0.62
CA PHE A 409 -18.02 6.13 0.97
C PHE A 409 -18.58 7.08 2.04
N GLU A 410 -19.90 7.18 2.07
CA GLU A 410 -20.64 7.95 3.06
C GLU A 410 -21.88 7.16 3.53
N LEU A 411 -22.16 7.20 4.83
CA LEU A 411 -23.26 6.51 5.48
C LEU A 411 -24.11 7.49 6.27
N ARG A 412 -25.43 7.44 6.12
CA ARG A 412 -26.37 8.17 6.98
C ARG A 412 -27.68 7.41 7.13
N SER A 413 -28.38 7.64 8.24
CA SER A 413 -29.74 7.12 8.44
C SER A 413 -30.78 8.13 7.99
N GLU A 414 -31.67 7.73 7.09
CA GLU A 414 -32.68 8.62 6.48
C GLU A 414 -33.90 7.81 6.07
N GLY A 415 -35.11 8.24 6.47
CA GLY A 415 -36.36 7.56 6.10
C GLY A 415 -36.48 6.10 6.60
N GLY A 416 -35.84 5.77 7.72
CA GLY A 416 -35.80 4.39 8.26
C GLY A 416 -34.85 3.44 7.51
N LYS A 417 -34.02 3.97 6.59
CA LYS A 417 -33.04 3.22 5.81
C LYS A 417 -31.62 3.70 6.07
N ILE A 418 -30.64 2.89 5.65
CA ILE A 418 -29.24 3.28 5.56
C ILE A 418 -28.95 3.75 4.13
N LYS A 419 -28.71 5.05 3.97
CA LYS A 419 -28.24 5.61 2.70
C LYS A 419 -26.73 5.39 2.61
N VAL A 420 -26.28 4.82 1.50
CA VAL A 420 -24.89 4.52 1.20
C VAL A 420 -24.48 5.33 -0.03
N GLY A 421 -23.71 6.39 0.19
CA GLY A 421 -23.01 7.11 -0.86
C GLY A 421 -21.70 6.42 -1.20
N GLY A 422 -21.32 6.37 -2.48
CA GLY A 422 -19.97 5.94 -2.86
C GLY A 422 -19.50 6.43 -4.23
N SER A 423 -18.19 6.54 -4.40
CA SER A 423 -17.52 6.88 -5.68
C SER A 423 -17.47 5.71 -6.68
N SER A 424 -17.71 4.49 -6.21
CA SER A 424 -17.74 3.25 -7.00
C SER A 424 -18.58 2.19 -6.27
N ALA A 425 -18.98 1.12 -6.96
CA ALA A 425 -19.68 0.01 -6.31
C ALA A 425 -18.83 -0.68 -5.22
N THR A 426 -17.50 -0.75 -5.40
CA THR A 426 -16.59 -1.29 -4.38
C THR A 426 -16.56 -0.40 -3.13
N ALA A 427 -16.56 0.93 -3.30
CA ALA A 427 -16.67 1.86 -2.18
C ALA A 427 -18.03 1.75 -1.46
N MET A 428 -19.13 1.63 -2.20
CA MET A 428 -20.46 1.40 -1.62
C MET A 428 -20.54 0.08 -0.84
N ALA A 429 -20.01 -1.01 -1.39
CA ALA A 429 -19.98 -2.31 -0.73
C ALA A 429 -19.08 -2.31 0.52
N ALA A 430 -17.93 -1.61 0.48
CA ALA A 430 -17.08 -1.38 1.64
C ALA A 430 -17.78 -0.53 2.72
N GLY A 431 -18.58 0.47 2.33
CA GLY A 431 -19.43 1.24 3.22
C GLY A 431 -20.48 0.38 3.93
N VAL A 432 -21.12 -0.56 3.21
CA VAL A 432 -22.01 -1.55 3.85
C VAL A 432 -21.23 -2.44 4.82
N ARG A 433 -20.07 -2.98 4.44
CA ARG A 433 -19.24 -3.79 5.36
C ARG A 433 -18.87 -3.00 6.62
N TYR A 434 -18.45 -1.75 6.48
CA TYR A 434 -18.17 -0.87 7.63
C TYR A 434 -19.40 -0.73 8.54
N TYR A 435 -20.57 -0.51 7.96
CA TYR A 435 -21.82 -0.41 8.70
C TYR A 435 -22.15 -1.71 9.46
N LEU A 436 -22.06 -2.85 8.79
CA LEU A 436 -22.34 -4.18 9.38
C LEU A 436 -21.38 -4.51 10.54
N ASN A 437 -20.08 -4.32 10.32
CA ASN A 437 -19.04 -4.58 11.32
C ASN A 437 -19.12 -3.63 12.52
N THR A 438 -19.59 -2.39 12.33
CA THR A 438 -19.56 -1.34 13.36
C THR A 438 -20.87 -1.20 14.14
N TYR A 439 -22.02 -1.40 13.49
CA TYR A 439 -23.34 -1.16 14.09
C TYR A 439 -24.20 -2.42 14.22
N CYS A 440 -24.03 -3.42 13.35
CA CYS A 440 -24.91 -4.61 13.35
C CYS A 440 -24.31 -5.86 14.00
N ASN A 441 -23.02 -5.86 14.37
CA ASN A 441 -22.25 -7.06 14.70
C ASN A 441 -22.35 -8.15 13.60
N ALA A 442 -22.30 -7.76 12.33
CA ALA A 442 -22.42 -8.65 11.18
C ALA A 442 -21.17 -8.59 10.30
N SER A 443 -20.89 -9.65 9.55
CA SER A 443 -19.72 -9.76 8.67
C SER A 443 -19.84 -10.89 7.66
N PHE A 444 -19.14 -10.77 6.52
CA PHE A 444 -19.05 -11.81 5.50
C PHE A 444 -17.62 -12.33 5.38
N SER A 445 -17.45 -13.63 5.21
CA SER A 445 -16.12 -14.23 5.05
C SER A 445 -16.13 -15.50 4.21
N TRP A 446 -14.95 -16.06 3.94
CA TRP A 446 -14.80 -17.31 3.17
C TRP A 446 -15.30 -18.56 3.91
N ASN A 447 -15.35 -18.51 5.24
CA ASN A 447 -15.59 -19.65 6.12
C ASN A 447 -16.89 -19.49 6.98
N GLY A 448 -17.79 -18.61 6.52
CA GLY A 448 -19.07 -18.36 7.16
C GLY A 448 -19.47 -16.89 7.11
N ASP A 449 -20.76 -16.64 7.18
CA ASP A 449 -21.34 -15.30 7.26
C ASP A 449 -22.08 -15.13 8.59
N GLN A 450 -21.90 -13.98 9.24
CA GLN A 450 -22.86 -13.41 10.17
C GLN A 450 -23.68 -12.41 9.35
N ASN A 451 -24.92 -12.81 9.00
CA ASN A 451 -25.87 -11.97 8.27
C ASN A 451 -27.19 -11.73 9.05
N ILE A 452 -27.19 -12.01 10.35
CA ILE A 452 -28.34 -11.84 11.23
C ILE A 452 -28.27 -10.43 11.83
N LEU A 453 -28.95 -9.49 11.17
CA LEU A 453 -28.91 -8.07 11.52
C LEU A 453 -30.01 -7.69 12.53
N PRO A 454 -29.79 -6.69 13.41
CA PRO A 454 -30.84 -6.17 14.28
C PRO A 454 -32.08 -5.69 13.51
N SER A 455 -33.23 -5.68 14.17
CA SER A 455 -34.49 -5.14 13.64
C SER A 455 -35.14 -4.21 14.67
N PRO A 456 -35.30 -2.91 14.39
CA PRO A 456 -34.85 -2.20 13.18
C PRO A 456 -33.32 -2.17 13.05
N LEU A 457 -32.81 -1.79 11.86
CA LEU A 457 -31.40 -1.49 11.68
C LEU A 457 -30.96 -0.33 12.59
N PRO A 458 -29.80 -0.41 13.27
CA PRO A 458 -29.34 0.66 14.16
C PRO A 458 -29.07 1.97 13.41
N ALA A 459 -29.72 3.05 13.84
CA ALA A 459 -29.54 4.36 13.24
C ALA A 459 -28.17 4.97 13.61
N LEU A 460 -27.52 5.64 12.65
CA LEU A 460 -26.31 6.40 12.90
C LEU A 460 -26.67 7.72 13.61
N SER A 461 -25.93 8.09 14.66
CA SER A 461 -26.10 9.35 15.38
C SER A 461 -25.63 10.58 14.59
N ALA A 462 -24.73 10.39 13.63
CA ALA A 462 -24.27 11.38 12.67
C ALA A 462 -23.82 10.68 11.37
N PRO A 463 -23.79 11.38 10.21
CA PRO A 463 -23.21 10.82 8.99
C PRO A 463 -21.74 10.43 9.17
N VAL A 464 -21.34 9.30 8.60
CA VAL A 464 -19.94 8.83 8.57
C VAL A 464 -19.44 8.91 7.14
N ARG A 465 -18.33 9.62 6.92
CA ARG A 465 -17.62 9.67 5.63
C ARG A 465 -16.21 9.10 5.79
N LYS A 466 -15.80 8.23 4.87
CA LYS A 466 -14.49 7.56 4.88
C LYS A 466 -13.87 7.62 3.49
N GLU A 467 -12.68 8.21 3.42
CA GLU A 467 -11.89 8.40 2.21
C GLU A 467 -10.61 7.56 2.34
N THR A 468 -10.25 6.81 1.29
CA THR A 468 -8.98 6.07 1.26
C THR A 468 -7.85 6.94 0.70
N THR A 469 -6.62 6.66 1.12
CA THR A 469 -5.42 7.22 0.47
C THR A 469 -4.87 6.33 -0.65
N TYR A 470 -5.55 5.21 -0.93
CA TYR A 470 -5.10 4.16 -1.84
C TYR A 470 -5.93 4.11 -3.13
N ARG A 471 -5.29 4.44 -4.25
CA ARG A 471 -5.82 4.26 -5.61
C ARG A 471 -6.16 2.79 -5.89
N HIS A 472 -5.31 1.86 -5.42
CA HIS A 472 -5.49 0.43 -5.61
C HIS A 472 -5.68 -0.30 -4.29
N ARG A 473 -6.70 -1.16 -4.24
CA ARG A 473 -6.82 -2.22 -3.25
C ARG A 473 -6.72 -3.54 -4.01
N TYR A 474 -5.55 -4.17 -3.91
CA TYR A 474 -5.16 -5.30 -4.75
C TYR A 474 -5.50 -6.64 -4.11
N ALA A 475 -5.91 -7.63 -4.91
CA ALA A 475 -6.08 -8.99 -4.43
C ALA A 475 -5.46 -10.07 -5.36
N LEU A 476 -5.07 -11.17 -4.71
CA LEU A 476 -4.66 -12.47 -5.25
C LEU A 476 -3.20 -12.58 -5.71
N ASN A 477 -2.65 -13.77 -5.53
CA ASN A 477 -1.35 -14.23 -6.03
C ASN A 477 -1.59 -15.15 -7.24
N TYR A 478 -0.61 -15.33 -8.11
CA TYR A 478 -0.66 -16.40 -9.11
C TYR A 478 -0.93 -17.76 -8.44
N CYS A 479 -0.27 -18.04 -7.31
CA CYS A 479 -0.46 -19.27 -6.54
C CYS A 479 -1.92 -19.46 -6.05
N THR A 480 -2.69 -18.39 -5.77
CA THR A 480 -4.11 -18.50 -5.37
C THR A 480 -4.95 -19.14 -6.46
N LEU A 481 -4.61 -18.87 -7.72
CA LEU A 481 -5.28 -19.44 -8.90
C LEU A 481 -5.24 -20.97 -8.90
N ASN A 482 -4.22 -21.59 -8.28
CA ASN A 482 -4.15 -23.03 -8.15
C ASN A 482 -4.44 -23.58 -6.76
N TYR A 483 -3.77 -23.14 -5.69
CA TYR A 483 -3.94 -23.73 -4.36
C TYR A 483 -5.33 -23.51 -3.73
N THR A 484 -6.11 -22.57 -4.26
CA THR A 484 -7.52 -22.39 -3.91
C THR A 484 -8.45 -22.54 -5.12
N MET A 485 -8.15 -21.87 -6.23
CA MET A 485 -9.15 -21.57 -7.28
C MET A 485 -9.13 -22.50 -8.50
N SER A 486 -8.24 -23.52 -8.55
CA SER A 486 -8.08 -24.42 -9.72
C SER A 486 -9.43 -24.89 -10.27
N PHE A 487 -10.28 -25.35 -9.34
CA PHE A 487 -11.48 -26.13 -9.58
C PHE A 487 -12.77 -25.39 -9.24
N TRP A 488 -12.74 -24.06 -9.21
CA TRP A 488 -13.93 -23.25 -8.95
C TRP A 488 -14.85 -23.17 -10.17
N ASP A 489 -16.14 -23.31 -9.90
CA ASP A 489 -17.23 -23.01 -10.82
C ASP A 489 -17.50 -21.48 -10.86
N TRP A 490 -18.53 -21.08 -11.61
CA TRP A 490 -18.90 -19.68 -11.70
C TRP A 490 -19.45 -19.15 -10.36
N GLU A 491 -20.23 -19.97 -9.68
CA GLU A 491 -20.96 -19.63 -8.47
C GLU A 491 -19.99 -19.29 -7.32
N ARG A 492 -18.89 -20.05 -7.19
CA ARG A 492 -17.82 -19.73 -6.23
C ARG A 492 -17.02 -18.50 -6.65
N TRP A 493 -16.82 -18.25 -7.94
CA TRP A 493 -16.16 -17.03 -8.44
C TRP A 493 -17.02 -15.76 -8.25
N GLU A 494 -18.32 -15.81 -8.52
CA GLU A 494 -19.25 -14.71 -8.27
C GLU A 494 -19.24 -14.33 -6.78
N ARG A 495 -19.26 -15.33 -5.90
CA ARG A 495 -19.13 -15.12 -4.45
C ARG A 495 -17.79 -14.51 -4.05
N GLU A 496 -16.69 -14.87 -4.71
CA GLU A 496 -15.39 -14.25 -4.42
C GLU A 496 -15.36 -12.78 -4.84
N ILE A 497 -15.87 -12.47 -6.03
CA ILE A 497 -15.92 -11.09 -6.54
C ILE A 497 -16.83 -10.23 -5.66
N ASP A 498 -17.96 -10.77 -5.19
CA ASP A 498 -18.82 -10.07 -4.23
C ASP A 498 -18.12 -9.83 -2.88
N LEU A 499 -17.38 -10.81 -2.34
CA LEU A 499 -16.55 -10.63 -1.13
C LEU A 499 -15.47 -9.55 -1.34
N MET A 500 -14.72 -9.62 -2.43
CA MET A 500 -13.72 -8.62 -2.83
C MET A 500 -14.34 -7.21 -2.90
N ALA A 501 -15.56 -7.07 -3.42
CA ALA A 501 -16.26 -5.79 -3.46
C ALA A 501 -16.56 -5.26 -2.05
N THR A 502 -17.06 -6.10 -1.13
CA THR A 502 -17.29 -5.69 0.27
C THR A 502 -16.00 -5.34 1.02
N GLN A 503 -14.85 -5.86 0.56
CA GLN A 503 -13.52 -5.54 1.07
C GLN A 503 -12.93 -4.26 0.45
N GLY A 504 -13.61 -3.66 -0.55
CA GLY A 504 -13.16 -2.47 -1.26
C GLY A 504 -12.09 -2.73 -2.33
N VAL A 505 -11.80 -3.99 -2.66
CA VAL A 505 -10.87 -4.39 -3.72
C VAL A 505 -11.33 -3.80 -5.05
N ASN A 506 -10.42 -3.17 -5.79
CA ASN A 506 -10.71 -2.61 -7.13
C ASN A 506 -9.73 -3.09 -8.22
N LEU A 507 -8.74 -3.91 -7.87
CA LEU A 507 -7.79 -4.53 -8.80
C LEU A 507 -7.51 -5.96 -8.33
N PHE A 508 -7.66 -6.97 -9.18
CA PHE A 508 -7.30 -8.35 -8.80
C PHE A 508 -6.76 -9.17 -9.96
N LEU A 509 -5.93 -10.17 -9.66
CA LEU A 509 -5.33 -11.04 -10.66
C LEU A 509 -6.27 -12.16 -11.12
N SER A 510 -6.43 -12.35 -12.43
CA SER A 510 -6.94 -13.62 -12.99
C SER A 510 -6.35 -13.91 -14.37
N GLY A 511 -5.48 -14.92 -14.43
CA GLY A 511 -4.91 -15.46 -15.67
C GLY A 511 -5.70 -16.63 -16.29
N ILE A 512 -6.93 -16.92 -15.82
CA ILE A 512 -7.71 -18.07 -16.30
C ILE A 512 -8.04 -17.93 -17.80
N GLY A 513 -7.90 -19.02 -18.57
CA GLY A 513 -8.21 -19.03 -20.00
C GLY A 513 -7.06 -18.55 -20.89
N THR A 514 -5.91 -18.21 -20.33
CA THR A 514 -4.67 -17.91 -21.06
C THR A 514 -4.20 -19.09 -21.93
N GLU A 515 -4.62 -20.31 -21.58
CA GLU A 515 -4.46 -21.53 -22.37
C GLU A 515 -4.97 -21.35 -23.81
N ALA A 516 -6.10 -20.66 -24.00
CA ALA A 516 -6.69 -20.42 -25.33
C ALA A 516 -5.88 -19.41 -26.16
N VAL A 517 -5.26 -18.42 -25.51
CA VAL A 517 -4.42 -17.43 -26.18
C VAL A 517 -3.17 -18.11 -26.73
N TRP A 518 -2.51 -18.97 -25.93
CA TRP A 518 -1.35 -19.75 -26.39
C TRP A 518 -1.71 -20.76 -27.47
N GLN A 519 -2.83 -21.46 -27.32
CA GLN A 519 -3.36 -22.34 -28.35
C GLN A 519 -3.51 -21.61 -29.70
N ASN A 520 -4.17 -20.45 -29.73
CA ASN A 520 -4.40 -19.72 -30.98
C ASN A 520 -3.10 -19.17 -31.58
N VAL A 521 -2.22 -18.60 -30.76
CA VAL A 521 -0.91 -18.10 -31.21
C VAL A 521 -0.06 -19.23 -31.78
N MET A 522 0.05 -20.37 -31.08
CA MET A 522 0.81 -21.52 -31.57
C MET A 522 0.22 -22.06 -32.89
N GLN A 523 -1.11 -22.09 -33.04
CA GLN A 523 -1.74 -22.49 -34.31
C GLN A 523 -1.39 -21.56 -35.48
N LYS A 524 -1.27 -20.24 -35.27
CA LYS A 524 -0.77 -19.30 -36.30
C LYS A 524 0.63 -19.66 -36.80
N TYR A 525 1.46 -20.29 -35.95
CA TYR A 525 2.83 -20.74 -36.27
C TYR A 525 2.92 -22.24 -36.60
N GLY A 526 1.81 -22.88 -37.01
CA GLY A 526 1.84 -24.24 -37.55
C GLY A 526 2.08 -25.34 -36.52
N TYR A 527 1.69 -25.12 -35.27
CA TYR A 527 1.59 -26.18 -34.27
C TYR A 527 0.31 -27.02 -34.47
N THR A 528 0.43 -28.34 -34.33
CA THR A 528 -0.72 -29.24 -34.13
C THR A 528 -1.30 -29.06 -32.72
N PHE A 529 -2.47 -29.64 -32.44
CA PHE A 529 -3.02 -29.56 -31.08
C PHE A 529 -2.20 -30.38 -30.08
N ASP A 530 -1.70 -31.54 -30.48
CA ASP A 530 -0.84 -32.40 -29.64
C ASP A 530 0.44 -31.64 -29.22
N GLU A 531 1.11 -30.94 -30.14
CA GLU A 531 2.30 -30.11 -29.83
C GLU A 531 1.96 -28.88 -28.93
N ILE A 532 0.70 -28.43 -28.92
CA ILE A 532 0.22 -27.37 -28.02
C ILE A 532 0.00 -27.92 -26.61
N GLN A 533 -0.52 -29.14 -26.51
CA GLN A 533 -0.75 -29.81 -25.24
C GLN A 533 0.55 -30.20 -24.50
N GLU A 534 1.69 -30.29 -25.20
CA GLU A 534 3.01 -30.41 -24.55
C GLU A 534 3.44 -29.13 -23.79
N PHE A 535 2.84 -27.97 -24.12
CA PHE A 535 3.15 -26.69 -23.48
C PHE A 535 2.12 -26.28 -22.42
N ILE A 536 0.83 -26.50 -22.69
CA ILE A 536 -0.26 -26.10 -21.80
C ILE A 536 -0.32 -27.04 -20.58
N PRO A 537 -0.32 -26.51 -19.34
CA PRO A 537 -0.38 -27.31 -18.12
C PRO A 537 -1.78 -27.87 -17.84
N GLY A 538 -1.84 -28.80 -16.90
CA GLY A 538 -3.08 -29.24 -16.26
C GLY A 538 -3.69 -28.15 -15.35
N PRO A 539 -4.96 -28.32 -14.95
CA PRO A 539 -5.73 -27.32 -14.21
C PRO A 539 -5.17 -26.96 -12.83
N ALA A 540 -4.21 -27.74 -12.30
CA ALA A 540 -3.55 -27.51 -11.01
C ALA A 540 -2.22 -26.74 -11.10
N TYR A 541 -1.69 -26.44 -12.30
CA TYR A 541 -0.33 -25.90 -12.47
C TYR A 541 -0.23 -24.60 -13.29
N THR A 542 -1.37 -24.01 -13.68
CA THR A 542 -1.45 -22.74 -14.43
C THR A 542 -0.58 -21.61 -13.85
N ALA A 543 -0.51 -21.45 -12.53
CA ALA A 543 0.25 -20.40 -11.83
C ALA A 543 1.73 -20.41 -12.21
N TRP A 544 2.40 -21.56 -12.03
CA TRP A 544 3.83 -21.73 -12.33
C TRP A 544 4.12 -21.73 -13.82
N TRP A 545 3.14 -22.06 -14.67
CA TRP A 545 3.25 -21.86 -16.11
C TRP A 545 3.23 -20.37 -16.49
N LEU A 546 2.28 -19.59 -15.94
CA LEU A 546 2.17 -18.15 -16.18
C LEU A 546 3.37 -17.34 -15.60
N MET A 547 4.00 -17.84 -14.54
CA MET A 547 5.25 -17.32 -13.98
C MET A 547 6.52 -17.88 -14.66
N GLY A 548 6.37 -18.72 -15.68
CA GLY A 548 7.47 -19.24 -16.49
C GLY A 548 8.40 -20.22 -15.78
N ASN A 549 7.90 -20.95 -14.77
CA ASN A 549 8.62 -21.97 -14.00
C ASN A 549 8.48 -23.38 -14.59
N LEU A 550 7.41 -23.66 -15.34
CA LEU A 550 7.18 -24.97 -15.98
C LEU A 550 6.44 -24.85 -17.32
N GLU A 551 6.49 -25.90 -18.13
CA GLU A 551 5.59 -26.14 -19.28
C GLU A 551 5.02 -27.57 -19.21
N GLY A 552 3.78 -27.76 -19.65
CA GLY A 552 3.12 -29.07 -19.82
C GLY A 552 2.75 -29.88 -18.57
N GLU A 553 3.19 -29.50 -17.36
CA GLU A 553 2.95 -30.33 -16.17
C GLU A 553 1.45 -30.48 -15.83
N GLY A 554 1.02 -31.70 -15.52
CA GLY A 554 -0.38 -32.05 -15.31
C GLY A 554 -1.28 -32.11 -16.56
N GLY A 555 -0.77 -31.75 -17.74
CA GLY A 555 -1.46 -31.95 -19.02
C GLY A 555 -1.41 -33.40 -19.52
N PRO A 556 -1.96 -33.71 -20.70
CA PRO A 556 -2.59 -32.80 -21.67
C PRO A 556 -4.05 -32.45 -21.32
N VAL A 557 -4.56 -31.30 -21.79
CA VAL A 557 -5.95 -30.85 -21.55
C VAL A 557 -6.76 -30.75 -22.84
N SER A 558 -8.07 -31.04 -22.78
CA SER A 558 -8.96 -31.01 -23.95
C SER A 558 -9.24 -29.59 -24.49
N ARG A 559 -9.72 -29.52 -25.73
CA ARG A 559 -10.17 -28.28 -26.37
C ARG A 559 -11.38 -27.70 -25.63
N GLU A 560 -12.24 -28.60 -25.16
CA GLU A 560 -13.47 -28.34 -24.42
C GLU A 560 -13.16 -27.75 -23.03
N TYR A 561 -12.16 -28.28 -22.32
CA TYR A 561 -11.63 -27.67 -21.10
C TYR A 561 -11.17 -26.23 -21.35
N ILE A 562 -10.32 -26.00 -22.37
CA ILE A 562 -9.80 -24.66 -22.72
C ILE A 562 -10.96 -23.69 -23.01
N ASN A 563 -11.96 -24.12 -23.78
CA ASN A 563 -13.17 -23.34 -24.05
C ASN A 563 -13.97 -23.03 -22.77
N GLY A 564 -14.06 -23.97 -21.83
CA GLY A 564 -14.68 -23.79 -20.52
C GLY A 564 -13.96 -22.72 -19.68
N ARG A 565 -12.62 -22.71 -19.67
CA ARG A 565 -11.82 -21.68 -18.98
C ARG A 565 -12.04 -20.29 -19.59
N VAL A 566 -12.12 -20.18 -20.92
CA VAL A 566 -12.48 -18.91 -21.60
C VAL A 566 -13.87 -18.44 -21.21
N ALA A 567 -14.86 -19.35 -21.16
CA ALA A 567 -16.23 -19.01 -20.76
C ALA A 567 -16.30 -18.51 -19.30
N LEU A 568 -15.57 -19.15 -18.38
CA LEU A 568 -15.46 -18.72 -16.98
C LEU A 568 -14.80 -17.33 -16.86
N GLN A 569 -13.64 -17.13 -17.49
CA GLN A 569 -12.93 -15.84 -17.42
C GLN A 569 -13.74 -14.69 -18.01
N LYS A 570 -14.52 -14.93 -19.08
CA LYS A 570 -15.46 -13.92 -19.61
C LYS A 570 -16.50 -13.47 -18.60
N LYS A 571 -17.03 -14.39 -17.77
CA LYS A 571 -17.94 -14.03 -16.67
C LYS A 571 -17.22 -13.25 -15.56
N ILE A 572 -16.00 -13.67 -15.18
CA ILE A 572 -15.16 -12.98 -14.18
C ILE A 572 -14.91 -11.52 -14.59
N ILE A 573 -14.44 -11.28 -15.82
CA ILE A 573 -14.19 -9.94 -16.36
C ILE A 573 -15.47 -9.11 -16.43
N ALA A 574 -16.59 -9.69 -16.88
CA ALA A 574 -17.88 -9.00 -16.93
C ALA A 574 -18.34 -8.53 -15.52
N ARG A 575 -18.30 -9.43 -14.53
CA ARG A 575 -18.72 -9.14 -13.16
C ARG A 575 -17.79 -8.16 -12.43
N ALA A 576 -16.48 -8.25 -12.67
CA ALA A 576 -15.51 -7.26 -12.20
C ALA A 576 -15.87 -5.87 -12.74
N LYS A 577 -16.11 -5.75 -14.04
CA LYS A 577 -16.47 -4.50 -14.71
C LYS A 577 -17.81 -3.93 -14.23
N GLU A 578 -18.82 -4.78 -13.99
CA GLU A 578 -20.10 -4.37 -13.38
C GLU A 578 -19.92 -3.68 -12.03
N LEU A 579 -18.94 -4.12 -11.22
CA LEU A 579 -18.63 -3.56 -9.90
C LEU A 579 -17.57 -2.45 -9.95
N GLY A 580 -17.08 -2.07 -11.13
CA GLY A 580 -16.02 -1.06 -11.27
C GLY A 580 -14.63 -1.54 -10.84
N MET A 581 -14.38 -2.85 -10.85
CA MET A 581 -13.06 -3.45 -10.66
C MET A 581 -12.32 -3.64 -11.98
N GLU A 582 -11.00 -3.58 -11.92
CA GLU A 582 -10.09 -3.97 -13.01
C GLU A 582 -9.51 -5.38 -12.75
N VAL A 583 -9.28 -6.13 -13.82
CA VAL A 583 -8.66 -7.47 -13.76
C VAL A 583 -7.27 -7.42 -14.38
N VAL A 584 -6.26 -7.87 -13.63
CA VAL A 584 -4.92 -8.10 -14.16
C VAL A 584 -4.94 -9.39 -14.97
N LEU A 585 -4.83 -9.27 -16.30
CA LEU A 585 -4.72 -10.42 -17.22
C LEU A 585 -3.24 -10.80 -17.42
N GLN A 586 -2.96 -11.94 -18.05
CA GLN A 586 -1.58 -12.29 -18.40
C GLN A 586 -1.06 -11.43 -19.58
N GLY A 587 0.08 -10.77 -19.37
CA GLY A 587 0.87 -10.12 -20.42
C GLY A 587 1.90 -11.05 -21.05
N PHE A 588 2.39 -10.70 -22.24
CA PHE A 588 3.56 -11.34 -22.82
C PHE A 588 4.83 -10.72 -22.21
N CYS A 589 5.48 -11.42 -21.29
CA CYS A 589 6.74 -11.01 -20.66
C CYS A 589 7.99 -11.61 -21.34
N GLY A 590 7.85 -12.25 -22.51
CA GLY A 590 8.97 -12.81 -23.28
C GLY A 590 9.12 -14.34 -23.20
N PHE A 591 8.34 -15.04 -22.38
CA PHE A 591 8.34 -16.51 -22.35
C PHE A 591 7.63 -17.12 -23.56
N ALA A 592 8.11 -18.27 -24.03
CA ALA A 592 7.53 -19.05 -25.12
C ALA A 592 7.79 -20.56 -24.94
N PRO A 593 7.05 -21.45 -25.62
CA PRO A 593 7.31 -22.89 -25.59
C PRO A 593 8.76 -23.21 -25.98
N THR A 594 9.41 -24.16 -25.31
CA THR A 594 10.81 -24.51 -25.65
C THR A 594 11.01 -24.95 -27.10
N THR A 595 9.95 -25.38 -27.79
CA THR A 595 9.95 -25.77 -29.22
C THR A 595 9.88 -24.59 -30.20
N ILE A 596 9.64 -23.36 -29.76
CA ILE A 596 9.32 -22.20 -30.63
C ILE A 596 10.38 -21.93 -31.72
N GLY A 597 11.65 -22.21 -31.43
CA GLY A 597 12.76 -22.03 -32.38
C GLY A 597 12.68 -22.91 -33.63
N SER A 598 11.99 -24.05 -33.60
CA SER A 598 11.77 -24.88 -34.79
C SER A 598 10.58 -24.42 -35.65
N LYS A 599 9.71 -23.58 -35.09
CA LYS A 599 8.43 -23.15 -35.70
C LYS A 599 8.47 -21.72 -36.23
N ILE A 600 9.33 -20.85 -35.68
CA ILE A 600 9.53 -19.47 -36.15
C ILE A 600 10.99 -19.29 -36.61
N PRO A 601 11.28 -19.43 -37.93
CA PRO A 601 12.63 -19.22 -38.46
C PRO A 601 13.18 -17.83 -38.12
N GLY A 602 14.38 -17.80 -37.55
CA GLY A 602 15.07 -16.55 -37.17
C GLY A 602 14.65 -15.94 -35.83
N ILE A 603 13.83 -16.61 -35.02
CA ILE A 603 13.60 -16.19 -33.62
C ILE A 603 14.84 -16.50 -32.76
N THR A 604 15.26 -15.54 -31.92
CA THR A 604 16.33 -15.76 -30.95
C THR A 604 15.75 -16.42 -29.71
N VAL A 605 16.32 -17.55 -29.29
CA VAL A 605 15.82 -18.40 -28.20
C VAL A 605 16.86 -18.55 -27.10
N HIS A 606 16.45 -18.33 -25.85
CA HIS A 606 17.31 -18.40 -24.67
C HIS A 606 16.77 -19.42 -23.65
N GLY A 607 17.53 -20.49 -23.42
CA GLY A 607 17.18 -21.52 -22.44
C GLY A 607 17.22 -21.01 -21.00
N GLN A 608 16.14 -21.21 -20.24
CA GLN A 608 16.04 -20.80 -18.84
C GLN A 608 16.46 -21.89 -17.84
N GLY A 609 16.73 -23.12 -18.30
CA GLY A 609 17.08 -24.25 -17.44
C GLY A 609 15.86 -24.85 -16.74
N GLU A 610 16.02 -25.24 -15.49
CA GLU A 610 14.97 -25.88 -14.68
C GLU A 610 14.58 -25.03 -13.47
N TRP A 611 13.35 -25.20 -12.99
CA TRP A 611 12.91 -24.74 -11.68
C TRP A 611 12.87 -25.93 -10.69
N VAL A 612 13.26 -25.65 -9.44
CA VAL A 612 13.45 -26.61 -8.31
C VAL A 612 14.13 -27.95 -8.67
N SER A 613 15.07 -27.92 -9.63
CA SER A 613 15.82 -29.10 -10.10
C SER A 613 14.93 -30.24 -10.61
N GLY A 614 13.84 -29.89 -11.31
CA GLY A 614 12.98 -30.92 -11.88
C GLY A 614 11.95 -30.48 -12.92
N TYR A 615 11.62 -29.19 -13.03
CA TYR A 615 10.64 -28.71 -14.00
C TYR A 615 11.30 -27.93 -15.12
N LYS A 616 11.03 -28.35 -16.35
CA LYS A 616 11.50 -27.71 -17.58
C LYS A 616 10.84 -26.33 -17.71
N ARG A 617 11.63 -25.26 -17.70
CA ARG A 617 11.12 -23.90 -17.88
C ARG A 617 10.88 -23.60 -19.37
N PRO A 618 9.88 -22.78 -19.73
CA PRO A 618 9.82 -22.16 -21.05
C PRO A 618 11.09 -21.38 -21.39
N VAL A 619 11.33 -21.17 -22.69
CA VAL A 619 12.43 -20.30 -23.15
C VAL A 619 12.04 -18.83 -23.05
N VAL A 620 13.03 -17.96 -22.95
CA VAL A 620 12.85 -16.52 -23.22
C VAL A 620 13.20 -16.27 -24.69
N VAL A 621 12.40 -15.49 -25.40
CA VAL A 621 12.66 -15.11 -26.81
C VAL A 621 12.95 -13.62 -26.95
N SER A 622 13.80 -13.24 -27.90
CA SER A 622 14.17 -11.83 -28.13
C SER A 622 14.35 -11.46 -29.61
N GLY A 623 14.45 -10.15 -29.87
CA GLY A 623 14.64 -9.59 -31.21
C GLY A 623 13.34 -9.50 -32.03
N PRO A 624 13.42 -9.07 -33.32
CA PRO A 624 12.24 -8.71 -34.12
C PRO A 624 11.13 -9.78 -34.18
N LYS A 625 11.50 -11.07 -34.27
CA LYS A 625 10.52 -12.18 -34.27
C LYS A 625 9.84 -12.41 -32.92
N ALA A 626 10.48 -12.07 -31.80
CA ALA A 626 9.82 -12.07 -30.50
C ALA A 626 8.78 -10.94 -30.39
N PHE A 627 9.01 -9.81 -31.05
CA PHE A 627 8.07 -8.68 -31.09
C PHE A 627 6.87 -8.98 -31.99
N GLU A 628 7.07 -9.64 -33.14
CA GLU A 628 5.97 -10.20 -33.94
C GLU A 628 5.11 -11.20 -33.14
N LEU A 629 5.75 -12.08 -32.36
CA LEU A 629 5.07 -13.03 -31.47
C LEU A 629 4.28 -12.30 -30.36
N ALA A 630 4.87 -11.27 -29.74
CA ALA A 630 4.21 -10.43 -28.72
C ALA A 630 2.99 -9.70 -29.29
N ALA A 631 3.09 -9.13 -30.50
CA ALA A 631 1.97 -8.49 -31.17
C ALA A 631 0.84 -9.48 -31.45
N SER A 632 1.15 -10.69 -31.93
CA SER A 632 0.15 -11.76 -32.11
C SER A 632 -0.44 -12.23 -30.78
N TRP A 633 0.32 -12.21 -29.68
CA TRP A 633 -0.17 -12.54 -28.34
C TRP A 633 -1.25 -11.57 -27.88
N TYR A 634 -0.94 -10.27 -27.91
CA TYR A 634 -1.88 -9.24 -27.48
C TYR A 634 -3.10 -9.15 -28.40
N GLU A 635 -2.94 -9.42 -29.70
CA GLU A 635 -4.07 -9.55 -30.63
C GLU A 635 -5.03 -10.67 -30.18
N GLU A 636 -4.54 -11.89 -29.96
CA GLU A 636 -5.37 -13.02 -29.53
C GLU A 636 -5.99 -12.79 -28.15
N SER A 637 -5.22 -12.25 -27.20
CA SER A 637 -5.74 -11.90 -25.86
C SER A 637 -6.89 -10.89 -25.96
N ALA A 638 -6.74 -9.86 -26.81
CA ALA A 638 -7.77 -8.84 -27.02
C ALA A 638 -9.00 -9.37 -27.78
N GLN A 639 -8.81 -10.30 -28.74
CA GLN A 639 -9.93 -10.96 -29.43
C GLN A 639 -10.74 -11.86 -28.48
N ILE A 640 -10.06 -12.58 -27.57
CA ILE A 640 -10.71 -13.51 -26.65
C ILE A 640 -11.36 -12.77 -25.48
N PHE A 641 -10.63 -11.88 -24.79
CA PHE A 641 -11.06 -11.28 -23.51
C PHE A 641 -11.40 -9.78 -23.57
N GLY A 642 -11.09 -9.11 -24.69
CA GLY A 642 -11.09 -7.66 -24.78
C GLY A 642 -9.74 -7.05 -24.37
N VAL A 643 -9.56 -5.78 -24.69
CA VAL A 643 -8.37 -5.01 -24.29
C VAL A 643 -8.46 -4.71 -22.79
N ALA A 644 -7.40 -5.03 -22.04
CA ALA A 644 -7.29 -4.78 -20.60
C ALA A 644 -6.30 -3.66 -20.30
N ASN A 645 -6.47 -3.01 -19.13
CA ASN A 645 -5.59 -1.94 -18.68
C ASN A 645 -4.40 -2.44 -17.85
N TYR A 646 -4.47 -3.66 -17.30
CA TYR A 646 -3.42 -4.23 -16.44
C TYR A 646 -3.02 -5.61 -16.93
N TYR A 647 -1.71 -5.80 -17.13
CA TYR A 647 -1.13 -7.05 -17.61
C TYR A 647 0.00 -7.50 -16.66
N GLY A 648 -0.16 -8.66 -16.04
CA GLY A 648 0.83 -9.28 -15.16
C GLY A 648 1.78 -10.21 -15.90
N GLY A 649 3.02 -10.34 -15.41
CA GLY A 649 3.96 -11.37 -15.87
C GLY A 649 5.41 -11.07 -15.52
N ASP A 650 6.10 -12.05 -14.94
CA ASP A 650 7.40 -11.86 -14.27
C ASP A 650 8.55 -12.60 -14.97
N LEU A 651 9.41 -11.84 -15.65
CA LEU A 651 10.64 -12.38 -16.23
C LEU A 651 11.64 -12.74 -15.12
N PHE A 652 12.16 -13.98 -15.12
CA PHE A 652 13.08 -14.52 -14.10
C PHE A 652 12.47 -14.79 -12.70
N HIS A 653 11.15 -15.00 -12.62
CA HIS A 653 10.49 -15.43 -11.37
C HIS A 653 11.12 -16.73 -10.82
N GLU A 654 11.58 -16.69 -9.56
CA GLU A 654 12.31 -17.77 -8.87
C GLU A 654 13.42 -18.43 -9.71
N GLY A 655 14.28 -17.60 -10.31
CA GLY A 655 15.48 -18.06 -11.01
C GLY A 655 15.37 -17.90 -12.52
N GLY A 656 15.54 -18.99 -13.25
CA GLY A 656 15.88 -18.88 -14.67
C GLY A 656 17.30 -18.34 -14.84
N ARG A 657 17.62 -17.78 -16.01
CA ARG A 657 18.95 -17.22 -16.33
C ARG A 657 18.81 -15.98 -17.21
N VAL A 658 19.47 -14.90 -16.81
CA VAL A 658 19.76 -13.77 -17.72
C VAL A 658 20.63 -14.32 -18.86
N PRO A 659 20.19 -14.25 -20.13
CA PRO A 659 20.96 -14.80 -21.23
C PRO A 659 22.27 -14.04 -21.46
N ALA A 660 23.31 -14.75 -21.88
CA ALA A 660 24.63 -14.16 -22.08
C ALA A 660 24.59 -13.06 -23.17
N GLY A 661 24.99 -11.84 -22.81
CA GLY A 661 24.96 -10.68 -23.71
C GLY A 661 23.58 -10.05 -23.93
N MET A 662 22.53 -10.48 -23.21
CA MET A 662 21.23 -9.79 -23.23
C MET A 662 21.31 -8.51 -22.41
N ASP A 663 20.98 -7.38 -23.03
CA ASP A 663 20.63 -6.15 -22.32
C ASP A 663 19.20 -6.29 -21.76
N VAL A 664 19.10 -6.56 -20.46
CA VAL A 664 17.81 -6.71 -19.76
C VAL A 664 17.03 -5.39 -19.73
N THR A 665 17.71 -4.25 -19.72
CA THR A 665 17.09 -2.92 -19.71
C THR A 665 16.39 -2.66 -21.05
N GLN A 666 17.11 -2.86 -22.16
CA GLN A 666 16.53 -2.68 -23.49
C GLN A 666 15.44 -3.73 -23.77
N PHE A 667 15.65 -4.99 -23.38
CA PHE A 667 14.65 -6.04 -23.55
C PHE A 667 13.34 -5.73 -22.82
N ALA A 668 13.42 -5.23 -21.58
CA ALA A 668 12.24 -4.82 -20.82
C ALA A 668 11.50 -3.65 -21.49
N ALA A 669 12.24 -2.65 -22.00
CA ALA A 669 11.67 -1.52 -22.73
C ALA A 669 10.96 -1.97 -24.02
N ASP A 670 11.57 -2.88 -24.80
CA ASP A 670 11.00 -3.37 -26.06
C ASP A 670 9.73 -4.20 -25.82
N ILE A 671 9.74 -5.10 -24.84
CA ILE A 671 8.56 -5.92 -24.47
C ILE A 671 7.41 -5.04 -23.98
N GLN A 672 7.71 -4.02 -23.15
CA GLN A 672 6.68 -3.05 -22.74
C GLN A 672 6.18 -2.23 -23.93
N ALA A 673 7.03 -1.87 -24.90
CA ALA A 673 6.61 -1.15 -26.09
C ALA A 673 5.59 -1.96 -26.92
N GLU A 674 5.72 -3.29 -27.04
CA GLU A 674 4.71 -4.13 -27.70
C GLU A 674 3.38 -4.17 -26.92
N MET A 675 3.43 -4.23 -25.57
CA MET A 675 2.23 -4.10 -24.73
C MET A 675 1.51 -2.76 -24.96
N LEU A 676 2.28 -1.67 -25.04
CA LEU A 676 1.76 -0.31 -25.24
C LEU A 676 1.23 -0.05 -26.66
N LYS A 677 1.68 -0.80 -27.67
CA LYS A 677 1.04 -0.79 -29.00
C LYS A 677 -0.34 -1.43 -28.99
N ALA A 678 -0.53 -2.48 -28.19
CA ALA A 678 -1.84 -3.13 -28.05
C ALA A 678 -2.83 -2.31 -27.22
N ASN A 679 -2.36 -1.66 -26.15
CA ASN A 679 -3.11 -0.67 -25.40
C ASN A 679 -2.18 0.46 -24.91
N PRO A 680 -2.27 1.69 -25.45
CA PRO A 680 -1.47 2.83 -25.00
C PRO A 680 -1.64 3.19 -23.52
N ASN A 681 -2.71 2.71 -22.86
CA ASN A 681 -2.98 2.92 -21.44
C ASN A 681 -2.59 1.72 -20.56
N ALA A 682 -2.00 0.65 -21.11
CA ALA A 682 -1.64 -0.53 -20.34
C ALA A 682 -0.63 -0.23 -19.24
N VAL A 683 -0.72 -1.01 -18.16
CA VAL A 683 0.18 -1.03 -17.02
C VAL A 683 0.74 -2.44 -16.87
N TRP A 684 2.07 -2.57 -16.87
CA TRP A 684 2.73 -3.85 -16.58
C TRP A 684 2.78 -4.05 -15.06
N VAL A 685 2.08 -5.06 -14.55
CA VAL A 685 2.06 -5.46 -13.15
C VAL A 685 3.17 -6.50 -12.89
N LEU A 686 4.01 -6.25 -11.89
CA LEU A 686 5.19 -7.07 -11.53
C LEU A 686 5.14 -7.50 -10.07
N GLN A 687 5.62 -8.71 -9.77
CA GLN A 687 5.77 -9.24 -8.42
C GLN A 687 7.17 -8.98 -7.86
N SER A 688 7.25 -8.17 -6.81
CA SER A 688 8.47 -8.03 -5.99
C SER A 688 8.58 -9.22 -5.03
N TRP A 689 9.43 -10.19 -5.38
CA TRP A 689 9.68 -11.43 -4.63
C TRP A 689 11.14 -11.86 -4.78
N LEU A 690 11.80 -12.15 -3.65
CA LEU A 690 13.22 -12.53 -3.55
C LEU A 690 14.16 -11.52 -4.25
N HIS A 691 14.60 -11.83 -5.47
CA HIS A 691 15.50 -10.99 -6.29
C HIS A 691 14.87 -10.65 -7.65
N ASN A 692 13.55 -10.58 -7.69
CA ASN A 692 12.69 -10.20 -8.81
C ASN A 692 11.75 -9.06 -8.38
N PRO A 693 11.39 -8.09 -9.24
CA PRO A 693 11.98 -7.83 -10.56
C PRO A 693 13.46 -7.44 -10.45
N LYS A 694 14.24 -7.74 -11.48
CA LYS A 694 15.64 -7.31 -11.55
C LYS A 694 15.72 -5.77 -11.60
N PRO A 695 16.65 -5.12 -10.89
CA PRO A 695 16.82 -3.67 -10.96
C PRO A 695 16.99 -3.15 -12.40
N GLU A 696 17.73 -3.88 -13.24
CA GLU A 696 17.96 -3.57 -14.65
C GLU A 696 16.67 -3.62 -15.48
N LEU A 697 15.77 -4.57 -15.18
CA LEU A 697 14.44 -4.64 -15.79
C LEU A 697 13.65 -3.38 -15.43
N LEU A 698 13.61 -2.99 -14.15
CA LEU A 698 12.89 -1.79 -13.70
C LEU A 698 13.44 -0.50 -14.32
N VAL A 699 14.74 -0.41 -14.64
CA VAL A 699 15.34 0.77 -15.28
C VAL A 699 14.72 1.02 -16.66
N GLY A 700 14.53 -0.02 -17.47
CA GLY A 700 14.04 0.09 -18.85
C GLY A 700 12.56 0.46 -18.99
N LEU A 701 11.75 0.22 -17.95
CA LEU A 701 10.31 0.42 -18.02
C LEU A 701 9.89 1.89 -17.89
N LYS A 702 8.84 2.27 -18.62
CA LYS A 702 8.08 3.50 -18.45
C LYS A 702 7.34 3.48 -17.11
N LYS A 703 7.68 4.44 -16.24
CA LYS A 703 7.39 4.40 -14.80
C LYS A 703 5.89 4.51 -14.47
N ASP A 704 5.19 5.42 -15.13
CA ASP A 704 3.74 5.64 -15.02
C ASP A 704 2.88 4.50 -15.62
N GLN A 705 3.51 3.57 -16.35
CA GLN A 705 2.88 2.41 -16.98
C GLN A 705 3.41 1.07 -16.44
N THR A 706 3.85 1.10 -15.19
CA THR A 706 4.34 -0.06 -14.43
C THR A 706 3.74 -0.02 -13.02
N LEU A 707 3.43 -1.18 -12.43
CA LEU A 707 2.94 -1.30 -11.06
C LEU A 707 3.63 -2.47 -10.37
N VAL A 708 4.32 -2.23 -9.25
CA VAL A 708 4.96 -3.29 -8.46
C VAL A 708 4.06 -3.72 -7.31
N ILE A 709 3.76 -5.02 -7.22
CA ILE A 709 3.11 -5.63 -6.05
C ILE A 709 4.21 -6.10 -5.11
N ASP A 710 4.35 -5.46 -3.94
CA ASP A 710 5.38 -5.78 -2.95
C ASP A 710 4.94 -6.96 -2.07
N LEU A 711 5.50 -8.14 -2.30
CA LEU A 711 5.04 -9.40 -1.71
C LEU A 711 5.80 -9.76 -0.44
N GLY A 712 5.07 -10.15 0.61
CA GLY A 712 5.63 -10.67 1.86
C GLY A 712 6.15 -9.59 2.81
N ASN A 713 5.78 -8.34 2.55
CA ASN A 713 6.29 -7.17 3.25
C ASN A 713 5.87 -7.12 4.74
N GLU A 714 4.91 -7.95 5.18
CA GLU A 714 4.60 -8.17 6.60
C GLU A 714 5.73 -8.90 7.36
N ARG A 715 6.64 -9.57 6.67
CA ARG A 715 7.75 -10.34 7.25
C ARG A 715 8.97 -9.46 7.50
N ASP A 716 9.46 -8.79 6.46
CA ASP A 716 10.87 -8.35 6.35
C ASP A 716 11.07 -6.92 5.84
N ASN A 717 9.98 -6.17 5.61
CA ASN A 717 10.00 -4.84 5.01
C ASN A 717 10.65 -4.80 3.60
N GLY A 718 10.32 -5.76 2.73
CA GLY A 718 10.63 -5.82 1.28
C GLY A 718 11.00 -4.51 0.59
N TRP A 719 10.10 -3.52 0.52
CA TRP A 719 10.34 -2.21 -0.12
C TRP A 719 11.52 -1.39 0.44
N LEU A 720 12.09 -1.77 1.60
CA LEU A 720 13.30 -1.18 2.19
C LEU A 720 14.58 -2.04 2.02
N ARG A 721 14.47 -3.33 1.67
CA ARG A 721 15.59 -4.28 1.75
C ARG A 721 16.50 -4.27 0.52
N ASP A 722 15.96 -4.57 -0.66
CA ASP A 722 16.75 -4.97 -1.83
C ASP A 722 17.13 -3.79 -2.77
N ALA A 723 17.45 -2.66 -2.15
CA ALA A 723 17.94 -1.42 -2.77
C ALA A 723 17.02 -0.69 -3.78
N PRO A 724 15.83 -0.24 -3.35
CA PRO A 724 15.24 0.96 -3.96
C PRO A 724 14.80 2.02 -2.94
N ALA A 725 14.63 3.27 -3.40
CA ALA A 725 13.76 4.24 -2.72
C ALA A 725 12.31 3.95 -3.13
N ALA A 726 11.75 2.85 -2.60
CA ALA A 726 10.42 2.30 -2.91
C ALA A 726 10.04 2.38 -4.40
N PHE A 727 10.87 1.71 -5.20
CA PHE A 727 10.79 1.60 -6.67
C PHE A 727 10.83 2.92 -7.46
N THR A 728 11.37 3.99 -6.88
CA THR A 728 11.78 5.28 -7.47
C THR A 728 11.02 5.67 -8.75
N ASN A 729 9.92 6.41 -8.53
CA ASN A 729 8.92 6.87 -9.52
C ASN A 729 7.99 5.79 -10.11
N ILE A 730 8.26 4.49 -9.92
CA ILE A 730 7.29 3.44 -10.27
C ILE A 730 6.22 3.33 -9.16
N PRO A 731 4.92 3.35 -9.51
CA PRO A 731 3.83 2.99 -8.62
C PRO A 731 3.98 1.61 -7.97
N TRP A 732 3.58 1.47 -6.71
CA TRP A 732 3.59 0.16 -6.04
C TRP A 732 2.49 -0.04 -5.00
N VAL A 733 2.27 -1.29 -4.61
CA VAL A 733 1.24 -1.76 -3.68
C VAL A 733 1.88 -2.55 -2.55
N TYR A 734 1.59 -2.19 -1.29
CA TYR A 734 1.98 -2.97 -0.12
C TYR A 734 1.08 -4.21 0.01
N SER A 735 1.62 -5.42 -0.21
CA SER A 735 0.81 -6.64 -0.17
C SER A 735 1.25 -7.63 0.92
N VAL A 736 0.27 -8.19 1.60
CA VAL A 736 0.45 -9.24 2.61
C VAL A 736 0.29 -10.61 1.96
N ILE A 737 1.27 -11.52 2.13
CA ILE A 737 1.11 -12.93 1.71
C ILE A 737 0.33 -13.69 2.79
N GLN A 738 0.84 -13.73 4.02
CA GLN A 738 0.35 -14.49 5.18
C GLN A 738 0.22 -16.02 5.01
N ASN A 739 -0.25 -16.53 3.87
CA ASN A 739 -0.41 -17.96 3.60
C ASN A 739 0.43 -18.43 2.41
N PHE A 740 1.11 -19.56 2.62
CA PHE A 740 1.95 -20.25 1.65
C PHE A 740 1.44 -21.69 1.48
N GLY A 741 1.32 -22.18 0.25
CA GLY A 741 0.83 -23.52 -0.11
C GLY A 741 -0.62 -23.85 0.29
N GLY A 742 -1.38 -22.94 0.91
CA GLY A 742 -2.59 -23.34 1.64
C GLY A 742 -2.29 -24.19 2.86
N ARG A 743 -1.05 -24.19 3.37
CA ARG A 743 -0.70 -24.85 4.63
C ARG A 743 -1.58 -24.28 5.74
N MET A 744 -2.17 -25.20 6.51
CA MET A 744 -3.14 -24.88 7.57
C MET A 744 -2.45 -24.66 8.91
N GLY A 745 -3.10 -23.84 9.74
CA GLY A 745 -2.59 -23.45 11.06
C GLY A 745 -3.02 -22.04 11.42
N ILE A 746 -3.25 -21.77 12.71
CA ILE A 746 -3.54 -20.42 13.21
C ILE A 746 -2.23 -19.62 13.12
N TYR A 747 -2.22 -18.64 12.23
CA TYR A 747 -1.05 -17.83 11.92
C TYR A 747 -1.43 -16.46 11.40
N SER A 748 -0.77 -15.46 11.95
CA SER A 748 -0.69 -14.13 11.36
C SER A 748 0.51 -13.38 11.94
N ARG A 749 0.68 -12.14 11.48
CA ARG A 749 1.63 -11.16 12.03
C ARG A 749 0.85 -9.89 12.40
N LEU A 750 -0.29 -10.02 13.09
CA LEU A 750 -1.30 -8.96 13.24
C LEU A 750 -0.71 -7.61 13.66
N GLN A 751 0.10 -7.61 14.73
CA GLN A 751 0.76 -6.41 15.23
C GLN A 751 1.71 -5.81 14.19
N ARG A 752 2.52 -6.64 13.53
CA ARG A 752 3.46 -6.21 12.49
C ARG A 752 2.75 -5.70 11.22
N ILE A 753 1.62 -6.30 10.82
CA ILE A 753 0.82 -5.86 9.68
C ILE A 753 0.29 -4.43 9.92
N ALA A 754 -0.23 -4.16 11.12
CA ALA A 754 -0.73 -2.84 11.52
C ALA A 754 0.39 -1.81 11.72
N ASP A 755 1.49 -2.20 12.37
CA ASP A 755 2.66 -1.33 12.56
C ASP A 755 3.32 -0.99 11.21
N ASN A 756 3.54 -1.96 10.33
CA ASN A 756 4.14 -1.74 9.00
C ASN A 756 3.29 -0.81 8.13
N HIS A 757 1.96 -0.94 8.17
CA HIS A 757 1.06 -0.02 7.49
C HIS A 757 1.23 1.42 7.99
N TYR A 758 1.21 1.60 9.31
CA TYR A 758 1.38 2.92 9.94
C TYR A 758 2.77 3.52 9.70
N GLU A 759 3.83 2.72 9.83
CA GLU A 759 5.21 3.09 9.50
C GLU A 759 5.32 3.53 8.04
N MET A 760 4.86 2.70 7.09
CA MET A 760 4.91 2.96 5.65
C MET A 760 4.18 4.26 5.27
N LEU A 761 2.98 4.51 5.82
CA LEU A 761 2.23 5.74 5.57
C LEU A 761 3.02 7.03 5.93
N HIS A 762 3.86 6.98 6.96
CA HIS A 762 4.58 8.13 7.49
C HIS A 762 6.08 8.16 7.11
N HIS A 763 6.57 7.18 6.35
CA HIS A 763 7.99 7.06 6.05
C HIS A 763 8.41 7.82 4.78
N ALA A 764 9.43 8.67 4.89
CA ALA A 764 9.91 9.53 3.80
C ALA A 764 10.36 8.77 2.53
N LYS A 765 10.79 7.50 2.64
CA LYS A 765 11.18 6.67 1.48
C LYS A 765 10.03 5.92 0.81
N LYS A 766 8.76 6.09 1.20
CA LYS A 766 7.64 5.28 0.68
C LYS A 766 7.35 5.47 -0.82
N GLY A 767 7.90 6.51 -1.46
CA GLY A 767 7.78 6.74 -2.90
C GLY A 767 6.33 6.80 -3.38
N ASN A 768 6.08 6.27 -4.58
CA ASN A 768 4.75 6.24 -5.21
C ASN A 768 3.93 5.03 -4.72
N ASN A 769 3.75 4.86 -3.41
CA ASN A 769 2.79 3.88 -2.92
C ASN A 769 1.37 4.32 -3.37
N TRP A 770 0.74 3.49 -4.20
CA TRP A 770 -0.62 3.69 -4.73
C TRP A 770 -1.63 2.75 -4.08
N GLY A 771 -1.20 1.82 -3.24
CA GLY A 771 -2.10 0.80 -2.74
C GLY A 771 -1.62 -0.06 -1.58
N ILE A 772 -2.60 -0.81 -1.09
CA ILE A 772 -2.47 -1.92 -0.15
C ILE A 772 -3.20 -3.15 -0.74
N GLY A 773 -2.82 -4.37 -0.37
CA GLY A 773 -3.47 -5.56 -0.89
C GLY A 773 -3.15 -6.86 -0.17
N ILE A 774 -3.76 -7.94 -0.67
CA ILE A 774 -3.45 -9.31 -0.26
C ILE A 774 -2.94 -10.08 -1.46
N ALA A 775 -1.86 -10.84 -1.28
CA ALA A 775 -1.34 -11.76 -2.28
C ALA A 775 -1.00 -13.13 -1.65
N PRO A 776 -1.96 -13.77 -0.97
CA PRO A 776 -1.75 -15.07 -0.34
C PRO A 776 -1.66 -16.18 -1.39
N GLU A 777 -0.83 -17.18 -1.15
CA GLU A 777 -0.83 -18.35 -2.02
C GLU A 777 -2.14 -19.14 -1.93
N ALA A 778 -2.85 -19.08 -0.80
CA ALA A 778 -4.22 -19.58 -0.68
C ALA A 778 -5.04 -18.81 0.37
N ILE A 779 -6.35 -18.77 0.16
CA ILE A 779 -7.34 -18.11 1.02
C ILE A 779 -8.19 -19.15 1.79
N THR A 780 -9.18 -18.69 2.57
CA THR A 780 -10.13 -19.45 3.43
C THR A 780 -9.79 -19.48 4.93
N PHE A 781 -8.51 -19.55 5.32
CA PHE A 781 -8.10 -19.62 6.74
C PHE A 781 -7.53 -18.28 7.25
N ASN A 782 -7.41 -18.12 8.57
CA ASN A 782 -6.83 -16.94 9.22
C ASN A 782 -7.49 -15.59 8.87
N GLN A 783 -8.82 -15.58 8.70
CA GLN A 783 -9.62 -14.43 8.26
C GLN A 783 -9.24 -13.09 8.91
N VAL A 784 -8.95 -13.08 10.21
CA VAL A 784 -8.60 -11.87 10.99
C VAL A 784 -7.42 -11.07 10.39
N GLY A 785 -6.44 -11.73 9.78
CA GLY A 785 -5.25 -11.10 9.20
C GLY A 785 -5.48 -10.41 7.87
N TYR A 786 -6.45 -10.89 7.08
CA TYR A 786 -6.94 -10.20 5.89
C TYR A 786 -7.98 -9.14 6.26
N ASP A 787 -8.82 -9.41 7.25
CA ASP A 787 -9.89 -8.50 7.67
C ASP A 787 -9.34 -7.18 8.22
N ILE A 788 -8.23 -7.22 8.98
CA ILE A 788 -7.57 -6.00 9.46
C ILE A 788 -7.05 -5.14 8.30
N LEU A 789 -6.54 -5.77 7.25
CA LEU A 789 -6.01 -5.07 6.08
C LEU A 789 -7.09 -4.29 5.33
N TRP A 790 -8.29 -4.87 5.18
CA TRP A 790 -9.42 -4.18 4.56
C TRP A 790 -10.03 -3.07 5.45
N ASN A 791 -9.80 -3.13 6.76
CA ASN A 791 -10.11 -2.03 7.66
C ASN A 791 -9.05 -0.91 7.56
N MET A 792 -7.76 -1.24 7.43
CA MET A 792 -6.65 -0.29 7.26
C MET A 792 -6.77 0.60 6.01
N VAL A 793 -7.44 0.13 4.94
CA VAL A 793 -7.74 0.93 3.73
C VAL A 793 -8.41 2.28 4.07
N TRP A 794 -9.17 2.35 5.15
CA TRP A 794 -10.04 3.48 5.53
C TRP A 794 -9.60 4.16 6.84
N GLU A 795 -8.40 3.86 7.34
CA GLU A 795 -7.85 4.41 8.59
C GLU A 795 -6.42 4.93 8.39
N THR A 796 -6.12 6.11 8.93
CA THR A 796 -4.77 6.71 8.91
C THR A 796 -4.06 6.66 10.26
N GLY A 797 -4.78 6.36 11.33
CA GLY A 797 -4.25 6.22 12.69
C GLY A 797 -3.62 4.84 12.95
N LYS A 798 -2.88 4.74 14.05
CA LYS A 798 -2.40 3.45 14.55
C LYS A 798 -3.56 2.61 15.09
N ILE A 799 -3.58 1.32 14.76
CA ILE A 799 -4.59 0.36 15.24
C ILE A 799 -4.10 -0.30 16.53
N ASP A 800 -4.95 -0.33 17.55
CA ASP A 800 -4.79 -1.19 18.73
C ASP A 800 -5.29 -2.61 18.39
N ILE A 801 -4.39 -3.59 18.39
CA ILE A 801 -4.71 -4.98 18.05
C ILE A 801 -5.64 -5.62 19.09
N GLN A 802 -5.52 -5.28 20.37
CA GLN A 802 -6.32 -5.89 21.44
C GLN A 802 -7.77 -5.42 21.41
N GLU A 803 -8.01 -4.15 21.10
CA GLU A 803 -9.36 -3.64 20.83
C GLU A 803 -9.88 -4.11 19.45
N TYR A 804 -9.00 -4.21 18.45
CA TYR A 804 -9.36 -4.72 17.12
C TYR A 804 -9.91 -6.15 17.19
N VAL A 805 -9.19 -7.08 17.82
CA VAL A 805 -9.63 -8.49 17.86
C VAL A 805 -10.85 -8.71 18.75
N LYS A 806 -11.04 -7.87 19.78
CA LYS A 806 -12.29 -7.79 20.56
C LYS A 806 -13.48 -7.41 19.68
N ARG A 807 -13.34 -6.38 18.84
CA ARG A 807 -14.39 -6.01 17.87
C ARG A 807 -14.61 -7.09 16.83
N PHE A 808 -13.53 -7.69 16.30
CA PHE A 808 -13.59 -8.81 15.35
C PHE A 808 -14.40 -9.99 15.89
N ALA A 809 -14.13 -10.42 17.12
CA ALA A 809 -14.92 -11.46 17.80
C ALA A 809 -16.42 -11.11 17.83
N SER A 810 -16.76 -9.87 18.18
CA SER A 810 -18.15 -9.41 18.27
C SER A 810 -18.88 -9.47 16.93
N TYR A 811 -18.36 -8.82 15.87
CA TYR A 811 -19.05 -8.80 14.57
C TYR A 811 -18.94 -10.09 13.76
N ARG A 812 -18.00 -10.96 14.11
CA ARG A 812 -17.90 -12.31 13.54
C ARG A 812 -18.95 -13.25 14.14
N TYR A 813 -19.34 -13.06 15.40
CA TYR A 813 -20.26 -13.96 16.11
C TYR A 813 -21.66 -13.39 16.34
N GLY A 814 -21.91 -12.10 16.09
CA GLY A 814 -23.20 -11.44 16.30
C GLY A 814 -23.36 -10.77 17.65
N GLN A 815 -22.47 -11.05 18.60
CA GLN A 815 -22.51 -10.53 19.96
C GLN A 815 -21.12 -10.58 20.59
N GLN A 816 -20.84 -9.64 21.50
CA GLN A 816 -19.64 -9.65 22.31
C GLN A 816 -19.85 -10.56 23.53
N LEU A 817 -18.99 -11.56 23.71
CA LEU A 817 -18.88 -12.36 24.93
C LEU A 817 -17.49 -12.20 25.54
N GLU A 818 -17.37 -12.33 26.85
CA GLU A 818 -16.08 -12.19 27.55
C GLU A 818 -15.12 -13.31 27.16
N GLU A 819 -15.63 -14.55 27.06
CA GLU A 819 -14.84 -15.74 26.78
C GLU A 819 -14.24 -15.72 25.38
N THR A 820 -15.00 -15.27 24.38
CA THR A 820 -14.50 -15.13 23.00
C THR A 820 -13.59 -13.92 22.84
N THR A 821 -13.86 -12.83 23.54
CA THR A 821 -12.96 -11.66 23.60
C THR A 821 -11.59 -12.06 24.14
N ALA A 822 -11.56 -12.73 25.30
CA ALA A 822 -10.33 -13.21 25.92
C ALA A 822 -9.59 -14.24 25.04
N ALA A 823 -10.32 -15.15 24.37
CA ALA A 823 -9.73 -16.11 23.44
C ALA A 823 -9.02 -15.42 22.27
N TRP A 824 -9.67 -14.46 21.61
CA TRP A 824 -9.08 -13.73 20.48
C TRP A 824 -7.91 -12.82 20.90
N GLN A 825 -8.00 -12.16 22.06
CA GLN A 825 -6.92 -11.35 22.63
C GLN A 825 -5.67 -12.19 22.97
N LEU A 826 -5.87 -13.40 23.48
CA LEU A 826 -4.79 -14.36 23.76
C LEU A 826 -4.16 -14.92 22.48
N LEU A 827 -4.96 -15.26 21.46
CA LEU A 827 -4.42 -15.65 20.14
C LEU A 827 -3.62 -14.49 19.51
N ALA A 828 -4.08 -13.25 19.66
CA ALA A 828 -3.44 -12.04 19.14
C ALA A 828 -2.10 -11.68 19.80
N THR A 829 -1.75 -12.27 20.95
CA THR A 829 -0.41 -12.17 21.54
C THR A 829 0.46 -13.42 21.34
N THR A 830 -0.10 -14.49 20.77
CA THR A 830 0.56 -15.80 20.60
C THR A 830 0.56 -16.23 19.13
N ALA A 831 -0.32 -17.15 18.72
CA ALA A 831 -0.33 -17.76 17.38
C ALA A 831 -0.65 -16.77 16.23
N LEU A 832 -1.24 -15.62 16.49
CA LEU A 832 -1.50 -14.58 15.47
C LEU A 832 -0.43 -13.47 15.46
N ASN A 833 0.66 -13.65 16.21
CA ASN A 833 1.72 -12.67 16.40
C ASN A 833 3.11 -13.24 16.11
N CYS A 834 3.31 -13.82 14.91
CA CYS A 834 4.62 -14.35 14.53
C CYS A 834 5.67 -13.21 14.47
N PRO A 835 6.76 -13.28 15.27
CA PRO A 835 7.68 -12.16 15.45
C PRO A 835 8.46 -11.86 14.16
N GLY A 836 8.76 -10.59 13.90
CA GLY A 836 9.49 -10.15 12.70
C GLY A 836 10.90 -10.77 12.54
N SER A 837 11.48 -11.31 13.61
CA SER A 837 12.73 -12.08 13.56
C SER A 837 12.57 -13.53 13.06
N SER A 838 11.34 -14.02 12.94
CA SER A 838 11.04 -15.35 12.39
C SER A 838 11.01 -15.32 10.86
N TRP A 839 11.85 -16.13 10.24
CA TRP A 839 11.91 -16.37 8.78
C TRP A 839 10.86 -17.36 8.27
N GLN A 840 9.86 -17.67 9.09
CA GLN A 840 8.86 -18.69 8.78
C GLN A 840 7.81 -18.19 7.77
N ASP A 841 7.62 -18.98 6.72
CA ASP A 841 6.67 -18.75 5.64
C ASP A 841 5.33 -19.46 5.95
N GLY A 842 4.43 -18.71 6.57
CA GLY A 842 3.10 -19.16 6.98
C GLY A 842 3.08 -19.88 8.33
N ALA A 843 2.02 -20.65 8.57
CA ALA A 843 1.82 -21.34 9.85
C ALA A 843 2.90 -22.38 10.17
N SER A 844 3.07 -22.70 11.46
CA SER A 844 3.99 -23.75 11.89
C SER A 844 3.43 -25.10 11.51
N GLU A 845 4.26 -25.91 10.87
CA GLU A 845 3.82 -27.15 10.24
C GLU A 845 3.45 -28.21 11.29
N SER A 846 2.39 -28.96 10.99
CA SER A 846 1.95 -30.07 11.82
C SER A 846 2.83 -31.30 11.52
N VAL A 847 3.39 -31.93 12.56
CA VAL A 847 4.15 -33.19 12.40
C VAL A 847 3.29 -34.32 11.83
N ILE A 848 1.96 -34.22 11.93
CA ILE A 848 1.02 -35.14 11.30
C ILE A 848 1.27 -35.20 9.78
N ASN A 849 1.43 -34.04 9.15
CA ASN A 849 1.52 -33.90 7.70
C ASN A 849 2.91 -34.20 7.13
N ALA A 850 3.95 -34.14 7.97
CA ALA A 850 5.33 -34.41 7.56
C ALA A 850 5.55 -35.88 7.16
N ARG A 851 6.47 -36.13 6.23
CA ARG A 851 7.03 -37.47 6.02
C ARG A 851 7.65 -37.97 7.33
N PRO A 852 7.23 -39.14 7.87
CA PRO A 852 7.65 -39.59 9.19
C PRO A 852 9.16 -39.81 9.32
N ALA A 853 9.72 -39.31 10.41
CA ALA A 853 11.09 -39.54 10.85
C ALA A 853 11.17 -39.50 12.39
N LEU A 854 12.31 -39.90 12.95
CA LEU A 854 12.56 -39.77 14.39
C LEU A 854 12.68 -38.28 14.79
N ASP A 855 13.41 -37.49 14.02
CA ASP A 855 13.53 -36.04 14.20
C ASP A 855 12.86 -35.34 13.02
N ILE A 856 11.87 -34.49 13.30
CA ILE A 856 11.12 -33.74 12.28
C ILE A 856 11.23 -32.25 12.60
N THR A 857 11.87 -31.50 11.71
CA THR A 857 12.04 -30.05 11.80
C THR A 857 11.13 -29.26 10.85
N LYS A 858 10.51 -29.95 9.88
CA LYS A 858 9.64 -29.40 8.83
C LYS A 858 8.83 -30.52 8.14
N ALA A 859 7.72 -30.15 7.51
CA ALA A 859 6.95 -30.99 6.60
C ALA A 859 7.32 -30.69 5.13
N SER A 860 7.34 -29.41 4.75
CA SER A 860 7.77 -28.94 3.43
C SER A 860 9.22 -28.46 3.41
N SER A 861 9.76 -28.13 2.23
CA SER A 861 11.16 -27.73 2.08
C SER A 861 11.54 -26.40 2.74
N TRP A 862 10.63 -25.43 2.90
CA TRP A 862 10.95 -24.04 3.28
C TRP A 862 10.22 -23.50 4.52
N SER A 863 9.45 -24.32 5.24
CA SER A 863 8.87 -23.93 6.54
C SER A 863 9.44 -24.80 7.67
N THR A 864 8.83 -24.73 8.85
CA THR A 864 9.26 -25.47 10.04
C THR A 864 8.09 -25.93 10.90
N THR A 865 8.28 -27.05 11.61
CA THR A 865 7.41 -27.49 12.70
C THR A 865 7.60 -26.68 13.98
N SER A 866 8.68 -25.90 14.12
CA SER A 866 8.94 -25.13 15.34
C SER A 866 7.84 -24.10 15.61
N LEU A 867 7.37 -24.03 16.85
CA LEU A 867 6.45 -23.00 17.31
C LEU A 867 7.22 -21.77 17.79
N TYR A 868 6.77 -20.58 17.40
CA TYR A 868 7.27 -19.28 17.88
C TYR A 868 6.51 -18.77 19.12
N TYR A 869 5.62 -19.59 19.67
CA TYR A 869 4.80 -19.33 20.86
C TYR A 869 4.72 -20.60 21.72
N ASP A 870 4.41 -20.47 23.01
CA ASP A 870 4.15 -21.63 23.86
C ASP A 870 2.82 -22.29 23.48
N ALA A 871 2.88 -23.57 23.08
CA ALA A 871 1.72 -24.39 22.77
C ALA A 871 0.64 -24.37 23.87
N LYS A 872 1.04 -24.25 25.14
CA LYS A 872 0.10 -24.24 26.28
C LYS A 872 -0.58 -22.88 26.48
N ALA A 873 0.01 -21.81 25.97
CA ALA A 873 -0.54 -20.46 26.09
C ALA A 873 -1.86 -20.26 25.31
N ILE A 874 -2.17 -21.11 24.31
CA ILE A 874 -3.46 -21.03 23.58
C ILE A 874 -4.58 -21.91 24.17
N LEU A 875 -4.28 -22.77 25.15
CA LEU A 875 -5.28 -23.65 25.78
C LEU A 875 -6.43 -22.89 26.46
N PRO A 876 -6.21 -21.76 27.15
CA PRO A 876 -7.32 -20.97 27.72
C PRO A 876 -8.25 -20.40 26.65
N ALA A 877 -7.76 -20.12 25.44
CA ALA A 877 -8.59 -19.70 24.32
C ALA A 877 -9.50 -20.84 23.83
N TRP A 878 -9.00 -22.07 23.79
CA TRP A 878 -9.82 -23.26 23.48
C TRP A 878 -10.90 -23.50 24.53
N THR A 879 -10.55 -23.41 25.83
CA THR A 879 -11.53 -23.46 26.94
C THR A 879 -12.56 -22.33 26.86
N GLY A 880 -12.14 -21.10 26.54
CA GLY A 880 -13.02 -19.93 26.41
C GLY A 880 -14.01 -20.09 25.26
N MET A 881 -13.54 -20.52 24.08
CA MET A 881 -14.40 -20.84 22.94
C MET A 881 -15.45 -21.88 23.33
N LEU A 882 -15.07 -23.02 23.92
CA LEU A 882 -16.02 -24.05 24.35
C LEU A 882 -17.06 -23.56 25.38
N LYS A 883 -16.69 -22.67 26.30
CA LYS A 883 -17.66 -22.06 27.24
C LYS A 883 -18.71 -21.20 26.51
N ALA A 884 -18.33 -20.53 25.43
CA ALA A 884 -19.25 -19.73 24.61
C ALA A 884 -20.20 -20.58 23.74
N ALA A 885 -19.98 -21.90 23.62
CA ALA A 885 -20.77 -22.78 22.75
C ALA A 885 -22.28 -22.70 23.00
N GLY A 886 -22.72 -22.67 24.27
CA GLY A 886 -24.14 -22.57 24.61
C GLY A 886 -24.84 -21.29 24.15
N GLN A 887 -24.07 -20.23 23.84
CA GLN A 887 -24.59 -18.94 23.36
C GLN A 887 -24.33 -18.69 21.87
N LEU A 888 -23.43 -19.46 21.23
CA LEU A 888 -23.00 -19.26 19.84
C LEU A 888 -23.22 -20.50 18.94
N ALA A 889 -23.93 -21.52 19.43
CA ALA A 889 -24.09 -22.80 18.72
C ALA A 889 -24.69 -22.69 17.31
N ASP A 890 -25.48 -21.66 17.02
CA ASP A 890 -26.11 -21.41 15.72
C ASP A 890 -25.23 -20.60 14.75
N LYS A 891 -24.07 -20.09 15.19
CA LYS A 891 -23.20 -19.23 14.38
C LYS A 891 -22.14 -20.06 13.65
N THR A 892 -22.28 -20.18 12.33
CA THR A 892 -21.34 -20.96 11.48
C THR A 892 -19.90 -20.45 11.55
N THR A 893 -19.70 -19.14 11.72
CA THR A 893 -18.39 -18.50 11.92
C THR A 893 -17.70 -18.95 13.22
N TYR A 894 -18.44 -18.99 14.32
CA TYR A 894 -17.97 -19.52 15.60
C TYR A 894 -17.67 -21.02 15.52
N ARG A 895 -18.54 -21.82 14.87
CA ARG A 895 -18.31 -23.25 14.67
C ARG A 895 -17.02 -23.53 13.90
N PHE A 896 -16.75 -22.76 12.84
CA PHE A 896 -15.49 -22.85 12.10
C PHE A 896 -14.28 -22.52 12.99
N ASP A 897 -14.30 -21.41 13.73
CA ASP A 897 -13.17 -21.00 14.58
C ASP A 897 -12.96 -21.98 15.76
N LEU A 898 -14.02 -22.59 16.28
CA LEU A 898 -13.95 -23.64 17.29
C LEU A 898 -13.24 -24.90 16.74
N VAL A 899 -13.54 -25.28 15.51
CA VAL A 899 -12.85 -26.39 14.83
C VAL A 899 -11.38 -26.04 14.58
N ASP A 900 -11.07 -24.83 14.13
CA ASP A 900 -9.69 -24.42 13.82
C ASP A 900 -8.81 -24.32 15.09
N ILE A 901 -9.34 -23.81 16.22
CA ILE A 901 -8.60 -23.80 17.49
C ILE A 901 -8.46 -25.19 18.11
N THR A 902 -9.48 -26.05 18.00
CA THR A 902 -9.40 -27.45 18.44
C THR A 902 -8.34 -28.19 17.64
N ARG A 903 -8.35 -28.04 16.31
CA ARG A 903 -7.32 -28.55 15.39
C ARG A 903 -5.94 -28.03 15.81
N GLN A 904 -5.76 -26.73 16.01
CA GLN A 904 -4.45 -26.17 16.39
C GLN A 904 -3.91 -26.76 17.70
N CYS A 905 -4.75 -26.89 18.73
CA CYS A 905 -4.35 -27.49 20.02
C CYS A 905 -3.90 -28.95 19.85
N LEU A 906 -4.60 -29.73 19.02
CA LEU A 906 -4.22 -31.11 18.71
C LEU A 906 -2.95 -31.20 17.83
N SER A 907 -2.78 -30.32 16.84
CA SER A 907 -1.57 -30.26 16.01
C SER A 907 -0.33 -29.88 16.84
N ASN A 908 -0.48 -28.97 17.82
CA ASN A 908 0.56 -28.64 18.79
C ASN A 908 0.91 -29.86 19.65
N TYR A 909 -0.10 -30.53 20.23
CA TYR A 909 0.12 -31.72 21.06
C TYR A 909 0.74 -32.90 20.29
N ALA A 910 0.42 -33.05 19.01
CA ALA A 910 1.04 -34.04 18.15
C ALA A 910 2.58 -33.88 18.10
N GLN A 911 3.10 -32.66 18.16
CA GLN A 911 4.56 -32.43 18.19
C GLN A 911 5.20 -33.00 19.46
N ASP A 912 4.60 -32.78 20.62
CA ASP A 912 5.13 -33.29 21.89
C ASP A 912 5.01 -34.82 21.94
N LEU A 913 3.88 -35.36 21.49
CA LEU A 913 3.66 -36.79 21.43
C LEU A 913 4.61 -37.50 20.44
N GLN A 914 4.96 -36.87 19.31
CA GLN A 914 5.98 -37.37 18.38
C GLN A 914 7.36 -37.43 19.06
N LYS A 915 7.75 -36.38 19.82
CA LYS A 915 9.01 -36.37 20.58
C LYS A 915 9.03 -37.48 21.64
N GLU A 916 7.92 -37.73 22.33
CA GLU A 916 7.78 -38.83 23.29
C GLU A 916 7.92 -40.21 22.64
N VAL A 917 7.31 -40.42 21.45
CA VAL A 917 7.47 -41.63 20.64
C VAL A 917 8.94 -41.85 20.29
N THR A 918 9.62 -40.83 19.76
CA THR A 918 11.04 -40.90 19.41
C THR A 918 11.93 -41.16 20.64
N ALA A 919 11.66 -40.51 21.77
CA ALA A 919 12.39 -40.74 23.02
C ALA A 919 12.22 -42.19 23.51
N ALA A 920 10.99 -42.73 23.46
CA ALA A 920 10.71 -44.11 23.85
C ALA A 920 11.41 -45.13 22.93
N PHE A 921 11.44 -44.88 21.62
CA PHE A 921 12.20 -45.70 20.66
C PHE A 921 13.70 -45.68 20.95
N ARG A 922 14.29 -44.49 21.13
CA ARG A 922 15.71 -44.29 21.45
C ARG A 922 16.12 -44.98 22.76
N ALA A 923 15.26 -44.90 23.77
CA ALA A 923 15.43 -45.59 25.05
C ALA A 923 15.14 -47.11 24.99
N LYS A 924 14.77 -47.65 23.81
CA LYS A 924 14.36 -49.05 23.58
C LYS A 924 13.18 -49.51 24.47
N ASN A 925 12.39 -48.57 24.99
CA ASN A 925 11.28 -48.85 25.89
C ASN A 925 10.04 -49.26 25.09
N LYS A 926 9.93 -50.56 24.79
CA LYS A 926 8.84 -51.14 23.98
C LYS A 926 7.44 -50.74 24.44
N THR A 927 7.17 -50.83 25.74
CA THR A 927 5.85 -50.57 26.30
C THR A 927 5.46 -49.10 26.17
N LEU A 928 6.41 -48.19 26.43
CA LEU A 928 6.17 -46.76 26.24
C LEU A 928 6.05 -46.41 24.76
N PHE A 929 6.91 -46.98 23.91
CA PHE A 929 6.87 -46.76 22.46
C PHE A 929 5.53 -47.21 21.86
N ALA A 930 5.07 -48.42 22.16
CA ALA A 930 3.81 -48.96 21.64
C ALA A 930 2.58 -48.15 22.13
N SER A 931 2.57 -47.72 23.40
CA SER A 931 1.45 -46.91 23.94
C SER A 931 1.42 -45.50 23.36
N LYS A 932 2.57 -44.82 23.24
CA LYS A 932 2.64 -43.47 22.64
C LYS A 932 2.42 -43.50 21.13
N SER A 933 2.91 -44.51 20.42
CA SER A 933 2.65 -44.70 18.98
C SER A 933 1.16 -44.91 18.70
N ARG A 934 0.47 -45.69 19.55
CA ARG A 934 -0.98 -45.87 19.43
C ARG A 934 -1.72 -44.55 19.66
N LEU A 935 -1.41 -43.83 20.75
CA LEU A 935 -2.05 -42.55 21.06
C LEU A 935 -1.83 -41.51 19.95
N PHE A 936 -0.66 -41.53 19.29
CA PHE A 936 -0.35 -40.65 18.18
C PHE A 936 -1.17 -40.99 16.93
N LEU A 937 -1.27 -42.27 16.59
CA LEU A 937 -2.13 -42.76 15.49
C LEU A 937 -3.62 -42.50 15.76
N GLU A 938 -4.09 -42.66 17.00
CA GLU A 938 -5.45 -42.28 17.42
C GLU A 938 -5.69 -40.77 17.26
N LEU A 939 -4.74 -39.92 17.66
CA LEU A 939 -4.85 -38.46 17.48
C LEU A 939 -5.01 -38.06 16.01
N ILE A 940 -4.33 -38.72 15.09
CA ILE A 940 -4.48 -38.45 13.65
C ILE A 940 -5.89 -38.83 13.13
N LEU A 941 -6.48 -39.93 13.61
CA LEU A 941 -7.83 -40.33 13.23
C LEU A 941 -8.93 -39.46 13.87
N ASP A 942 -8.69 -39.02 15.10
CA ASP A 942 -9.53 -38.04 15.80
C ASP A 942 -9.49 -36.68 15.10
N MET A 943 -8.31 -36.26 14.63
CA MET A 943 -8.13 -35.07 13.79
C MET A 943 -8.90 -35.19 12.47
N ASP A 944 -8.78 -36.30 11.72
CA ASP A 944 -9.58 -36.53 10.50
C ASP A 944 -11.09 -36.42 10.77
N SER A 945 -11.53 -36.90 11.93
CA SER A 945 -12.93 -36.93 12.31
C SER A 945 -13.44 -35.54 12.76
N LEU A 946 -12.60 -34.72 13.41
CA LEU A 946 -12.88 -33.30 13.66
C LEU A 946 -13.01 -32.52 12.34
N LEU A 947 -12.03 -32.67 11.46
CA LEU A 947 -11.96 -31.92 10.20
C LEU A 947 -13.16 -32.22 9.28
N ARG A 948 -13.77 -33.41 9.39
CA ARG A 948 -14.93 -33.79 8.57
C ARG A 948 -16.21 -33.03 8.93
N THR A 949 -16.25 -32.36 10.09
CA THR A 949 -17.38 -31.51 10.48
C THR A 949 -17.46 -30.20 9.67
N ARG A 950 -16.43 -29.84 8.89
CA ARG A 950 -16.36 -28.60 8.10
C ARG A 950 -15.98 -28.84 6.64
N ARG A 951 -16.77 -28.31 5.70
CA ARG A 951 -16.55 -28.47 4.24
C ARG A 951 -15.21 -27.88 3.79
N GLU A 952 -14.76 -26.81 4.45
CA GLU A 952 -13.48 -26.13 4.23
C GLU A 952 -12.27 -27.01 4.58
N CYS A 953 -12.49 -28.05 5.37
CA CYS A 953 -11.50 -28.97 5.92
C CYS A 953 -11.61 -30.37 5.31
N MET A 954 -12.16 -30.53 4.10
CA MET A 954 -12.41 -31.84 3.46
C MET A 954 -11.74 -31.99 2.09
N LEU A 955 -11.17 -33.17 1.83
CA LEU A 955 -10.61 -33.54 0.53
C LEU A 955 -11.69 -33.76 -0.56
N GLY A 956 -12.87 -34.26 -0.17
CA GLY A 956 -13.91 -34.65 -1.14
C GLY A 956 -14.43 -33.51 -2.03
N PRO A 957 -14.79 -32.33 -1.48
CA PRO A 957 -15.17 -31.16 -2.29
C PRO A 957 -14.08 -30.73 -3.28
N TRP A 958 -12.80 -30.88 -2.92
CA TRP A 958 -11.65 -30.54 -3.77
C TRP A 958 -11.53 -31.50 -4.97
N ILE A 959 -11.56 -32.81 -4.73
CA ILE A 959 -11.55 -33.84 -5.79
C ILE A 959 -12.81 -33.74 -6.68
N ALA A 960 -13.98 -33.50 -6.08
CA ALA A 960 -15.23 -33.36 -6.82
C ALA A 960 -15.19 -32.17 -7.79
N GLY A 961 -14.66 -31.01 -7.36
CA GLY A 961 -14.45 -29.86 -8.26
C GLY A 961 -13.51 -30.20 -9.42
N ALA A 962 -12.41 -30.92 -9.16
CA ALA A 962 -11.46 -31.31 -10.19
C ALA A 962 -12.09 -32.23 -11.24
N ARG A 963 -12.82 -33.28 -10.80
CA ARG A 963 -13.57 -34.17 -11.70
C ARG A 963 -14.72 -33.45 -12.42
N ALA A 964 -15.27 -32.37 -11.87
CA ALA A 964 -16.33 -31.59 -12.53
C ALA A 964 -15.81 -30.79 -13.74
N LEU A 965 -14.51 -30.49 -13.82
CA LEU A 965 -13.91 -29.83 -15.00
C LEU A 965 -13.61 -30.81 -16.15
N GLY A 966 -13.52 -32.12 -15.91
CA GLY A 966 -13.14 -33.11 -16.91
C GLY A 966 -14.30 -33.48 -17.84
N THR A 967 -14.06 -33.37 -19.14
CA THR A 967 -15.07 -33.54 -20.21
C THR A 967 -15.37 -35.00 -20.56
N ASN A 968 -14.47 -35.91 -20.17
CA ASN A 968 -14.55 -37.36 -20.32
C ASN A 968 -13.82 -38.04 -19.15
N GLU A 969 -14.07 -39.32 -18.85
CA GLU A 969 -13.52 -39.96 -17.65
C GLU A 969 -11.98 -39.97 -17.57
N ALA A 970 -11.26 -40.10 -18.69
CA ALA A 970 -9.80 -40.04 -18.67
C ALA A 970 -9.28 -38.65 -18.27
N GLU A 971 -9.96 -37.57 -18.72
CA GLU A 971 -9.64 -36.21 -18.28
C GLU A 971 -10.07 -35.96 -16.82
N LYS A 972 -11.17 -36.55 -16.35
CA LYS A 972 -11.57 -36.48 -14.93
C LYS A 972 -10.56 -37.17 -14.01
N ASP A 973 -10.05 -38.33 -14.43
CA ASP A 973 -9.01 -39.07 -13.71
C ASP A 973 -7.69 -38.28 -13.69
N LEU A 974 -7.29 -37.69 -14.83
CA LEU A 974 -6.13 -36.79 -14.89
C LEU A 974 -6.29 -35.56 -13.98
N PHE A 975 -7.48 -34.96 -13.94
CA PHE A 975 -7.74 -33.78 -13.12
C PHE A 975 -7.84 -34.14 -11.62
N GLU A 976 -8.34 -35.32 -11.27
CA GLU A 976 -8.23 -35.87 -9.92
C GLU A 976 -6.75 -36.11 -9.54
N MET A 977 -5.92 -36.64 -10.45
CA MET A 977 -4.48 -36.81 -10.22
C MET A 977 -3.79 -35.45 -9.97
N ASN A 978 -4.09 -34.44 -10.78
CA ASN A 978 -3.65 -33.05 -10.60
C ASN A 978 -4.03 -32.53 -9.20
N ALA A 979 -5.30 -32.70 -8.81
CA ALA A 979 -5.83 -32.25 -7.52
C ALA A 979 -5.16 -32.94 -6.32
N ARG A 980 -4.92 -34.25 -6.44
CA ARG A 980 -4.26 -35.07 -5.42
C ARG A 980 -2.77 -34.73 -5.31
N ALA A 981 -2.07 -34.65 -6.43
CA ALA A 981 -0.64 -34.31 -6.48
C ALA A 981 -0.38 -32.93 -5.87
N LEU A 982 -1.12 -31.88 -6.29
CA LEU A 982 -0.86 -30.50 -5.84
C LEU A 982 -0.83 -30.36 -4.30
N VAL A 983 -1.70 -31.09 -3.58
CA VAL A 983 -1.78 -31.06 -2.10
C VAL A 983 -0.93 -32.12 -1.39
N THR A 984 -0.14 -32.90 -2.13
CA THR A 984 0.72 -33.97 -1.61
C THR A 984 2.12 -33.98 -2.25
N THR A 985 2.39 -34.81 -3.26
CA THR A 985 3.71 -34.95 -3.90
C THR A 985 4.15 -33.71 -4.67
N TRP A 986 3.19 -32.88 -5.08
CA TRP A 986 3.26 -31.78 -6.05
C TRP A 986 3.66 -32.26 -7.46
N ASP A 987 4.73 -33.04 -7.57
CA ASP A 987 5.16 -33.75 -8.78
C ASP A 987 4.28 -34.99 -9.05
N MET A 988 3.83 -35.17 -10.29
CA MET A 988 2.99 -36.30 -10.68
C MET A 988 3.77 -37.55 -11.10
N LYS A 989 5.11 -37.49 -11.19
CA LYS A 989 5.97 -38.49 -11.85
C LYS A 989 7.16 -38.96 -11.00
N LYS A 990 7.68 -38.14 -10.09
CA LYS A 990 8.89 -38.44 -9.28
C LYS A 990 8.81 -37.87 -7.86
N ASP A 991 9.70 -38.35 -6.99
CA ASP A 991 9.93 -37.73 -5.68
C ASP A 991 10.76 -36.45 -5.85
N GLY A 992 10.24 -35.31 -5.39
CA GLY A 992 10.80 -33.99 -5.65
C GLY A 992 10.77 -33.07 -4.42
N ALA A 993 11.51 -31.96 -4.48
CA ALA A 993 11.67 -31.02 -3.36
C ALA A 993 10.37 -30.30 -2.94
N LEU A 994 9.31 -30.41 -3.75
CA LEU A 994 8.00 -29.81 -3.49
C LEU A 994 7.03 -30.74 -2.72
N HIS A 995 7.47 -31.95 -2.34
CA HIS A 995 6.64 -32.85 -1.55
C HIS A 995 6.11 -32.13 -0.29
N ASP A 996 4.83 -32.34 -0.01
CA ASP A 996 4.06 -31.76 1.09
C ASP A 996 4.09 -30.20 1.16
N TYR A 997 4.52 -29.49 0.11
CA TYR A 997 4.55 -28.02 0.12
C TYR A 997 3.17 -27.39 0.37
N SER A 998 2.14 -27.97 -0.23
CA SER A 998 0.74 -27.61 -0.07
C SER A 998 -0.01 -28.66 0.78
N HIS A 999 0.64 -29.21 1.81
CA HIS A 999 -0.04 -30.13 2.73
C HIS A 999 -1.27 -29.45 3.37
N ARG A 1000 -2.37 -30.20 3.49
CA ARG A 1000 -3.63 -29.71 4.09
C ARG A 1000 -4.00 -30.60 5.25
N GLU A 1001 -4.38 -30.04 6.39
CA GLU A 1001 -5.06 -30.82 7.43
C GLU A 1001 -6.53 -30.98 7.00
N TRP A 1002 -6.77 -31.93 6.10
CA TRP A 1002 -8.10 -32.21 5.52
C TRP A 1002 -8.58 -33.62 5.84
N ALA A 1003 -9.85 -33.74 6.25
CA ALA A 1003 -10.54 -35.02 6.36
C ALA A 1003 -10.52 -35.77 5.02
N GLY A 1004 -10.34 -37.09 5.09
CA GLY A 1004 -10.04 -37.94 3.93
C GLY A 1004 -8.53 -37.98 3.67
N LEU A 1005 -7.87 -36.85 3.46
CA LEU A 1005 -6.41 -36.80 3.24
C LEU A 1005 -5.62 -37.25 4.47
N THR A 1006 -6.04 -36.77 5.66
CA THR A 1006 -5.41 -37.11 6.95
C THR A 1006 -5.46 -38.59 7.24
N LYS A 1007 -6.64 -39.22 7.11
CA LYS A 1007 -6.80 -40.67 7.28
C LYS A 1007 -6.19 -41.52 6.16
N SER A 1008 -6.29 -41.11 4.89
CA SER A 1008 -5.89 -41.98 3.76
C SER A 1008 -4.42 -41.85 3.34
N LEU A 1009 -3.71 -40.79 3.76
CA LEU A 1009 -2.29 -40.62 3.46
C LEU A 1009 -1.42 -40.38 4.69
N TYR A 1010 -1.66 -39.33 5.49
CA TYR A 1010 -0.75 -39.00 6.61
C TYR A 1010 -0.74 -40.11 7.68
N TYR A 1011 -1.92 -40.60 8.07
CA TYR A 1011 -2.07 -41.72 9.00
C TYR A 1011 -1.34 -42.97 8.50
N GLU A 1012 -1.50 -43.34 7.23
CA GLU A 1012 -0.86 -44.55 6.67
C GLU A 1012 0.66 -44.40 6.53
N ARG A 1013 1.17 -43.18 6.22
CA ARG A 1013 2.61 -42.87 6.31
C ARG A 1013 3.14 -43.12 7.72
N TRP A 1014 2.50 -42.53 8.74
CA TRP A 1014 2.90 -42.70 10.14
C TRP A 1014 2.78 -44.13 10.64
N LYS A 1015 1.70 -44.83 10.27
CA LYS A 1015 1.46 -46.24 10.62
C LYS A 1015 2.51 -47.17 10.02
N LEU A 1016 2.92 -46.95 8.76
CA LEU A 1016 4.02 -47.69 8.14
C LEU A 1016 5.33 -47.49 8.92
N PHE A 1017 5.69 -46.24 9.20
CA PHE A 1017 6.92 -45.90 9.92
C PHE A 1017 6.95 -46.47 11.35
N LEU A 1018 5.90 -46.27 12.13
CA LEU A 1018 5.81 -46.74 13.51
C LEU A 1018 5.76 -48.28 13.60
N SER A 1019 5.18 -48.94 12.61
CA SER A 1019 5.19 -50.42 12.50
C SER A 1019 6.60 -50.96 12.22
N ASP A 1020 7.40 -50.26 11.42
CA ASP A 1020 8.80 -50.61 11.19
C ASP A 1020 9.63 -50.41 12.46
N LEU A 1021 9.51 -49.25 13.13
CA LEU A 1021 10.19 -48.99 14.40
C LEU A 1021 9.82 -50.04 15.49
N GLN A 1022 8.54 -50.43 15.60
CA GLN A 1022 8.12 -51.53 16.48
C GLN A 1022 8.83 -52.83 16.08
N GLY A 1023 8.88 -53.16 14.79
CA GLY A 1023 9.60 -54.30 14.26
C GLY A 1023 11.08 -54.30 14.64
N GLN A 1024 11.76 -53.14 14.57
CA GLN A 1024 13.16 -52.98 14.97
C GLN A 1024 13.36 -53.23 16.47
N LEU A 1025 12.47 -52.72 17.33
CA LEU A 1025 12.48 -53.05 18.76
C LEU A 1025 12.29 -54.55 19.00
N ASP A 1026 11.49 -55.21 18.15
CA ASP A 1026 11.26 -56.67 18.17
C ASP A 1026 12.33 -57.49 17.43
N GLY A 1027 13.48 -56.88 17.12
CA GLY A 1027 14.68 -57.56 16.60
C GLY A 1027 14.68 -57.78 15.08
N LYS A 1028 13.74 -57.18 14.34
CA LYS A 1028 13.76 -57.17 12.87
C LYS A 1028 14.73 -56.12 12.34
N ALA A 1029 15.22 -56.30 11.11
CA ALA A 1029 15.97 -55.27 10.42
C ALA A 1029 15.06 -54.09 10.05
N ALA A 1030 15.62 -52.87 10.03
CA ALA A 1030 14.93 -51.66 9.59
C ALA A 1030 14.52 -51.76 8.11
N GLN A 1031 13.30 -51.33 7.78
CA GLN A 1031 12.80 -51.30 6.41
C GLN A 1031 13.10 -49.97 5.72
N ASN A 1032 13.40 -50.04 4.43
CA ASN A 1032 13.42 -48.83 3.59
C ASN A 1032 11.98 -48.33 3.39
N ASN A 1033 11.64 -47.21 4.03
CA ASN A 1033 10.33 -46.57 3.95
C ASN A 1033 10.35 -45.39 2.96
N ASN A 1034 10.66 -45.68 1.69
CA ASN A 1034 10.43 -44.73 0.60
C ASN A 1034 8.91 -44.46 0.50
N PHE A 1035 8.46 -43.35 1.09
CA PHE A 1035 7.04 -43.01 1.18
C PHE A 1035 6.43 -42.70 -0.20
N PHE A 1036 7.21 -42.13 -1.12
CA PHE A 1036 6.76 -41.84 -2.48
C PHE A 1036 6.30 -43.10 -3.21
N THR A 1037 7.16 -44.11 -3.33
CA THR A 1037 6.83 -45.33 -4.08
C THR A 1037 5.86 -46.25 -3.35
N LYS A 1038 5.88 -46.28 -2.01
CA LYS A 1038 5.04 -47.17 -1.21
C LYS A 1038 3.62 -46.65 -0.96
N LEU A 1039 3.42 -45.33 -0.89
CA LEU A 1039 2.16 -44.74 -0.44
C LEU A 1039 1.71 -43.55 -1.29
N GLU A 1040 2.57 -42.54 -1.48
CA GLU A 1040 2.12 -41.26 -2.05
C GLU A 1040 1.81 -41.36 -3.55
N TYR A 1041 2.68 -41.97 -4.36
CA TYR A 1041 2.43 -42.18 -5.79
C TYR A 1041 1.23 -43.12 -6.06
N PRO A 1042 1.09 -44.27 -5.36
CA PRO A 1042 -0.14 -45.07 -5.40
C PRO A 1042 -1.40 -44.30 -4.98
N TRP A 1043 -1.28 -43.33 -4.07
CA TRP A 1043 -2.42 -42.54 -3.56
C TRP A 1043 -2.86 -41.44 -4.54
N ILE A 1044 -1.92 -40.75 -5.21
CA ILE A 1044 -2.29 -39.75 -6.24
C ILE A 1044 -2.86 -40.42 -7.49
N SER A 1045 -2.41 -41.64 -7.82
CA SER A 1045 -2.82 -42.40 -9.01
C SER A 1045 -4.10 -43.24 -8.79
N LYS A 1046 -4.86 -42.97 -7.72
CA LYS A 1046 -6.05 -43.75 -7.34
C LYS A 1046 -7.32 -42.95 -7.63
N PHE A 1047 -8.00 -43.27 -8.73
CA PHE A 1047 -9.13 -42.50 -9.25
C PHE A 1047 -10.48 -43.13 -8.91
N GLY A 1048 -11.54 -42.32 -8.98
CA GLY A 1048 -12.92 -42.80 -8.88
C GLY A 1048 -13.35 -43.24 -7.48
N GLU A 1049 -12.53 -43.02 -6.45
CA GLU A 1049 -12.95 -43.20 -5.07
C GLU A 1049 -13.97 -42.12 -4.67
N LEU A 1050 -15.13 -42.56 -4.18
CA LEU A 1050 -16.14 -41.66 -3.64
C LEU A 1050 -15.67 -41.11 -2.29
N HIS A 1051 -15.17 -39.88 -2.30
CA HIS A 1051 -14.97 -39.08 -1.10
C HIS A 1051 -16.27 -38.34 -0.78
N ASN A 1052 -16.66 -38.28 0.50
CA ASN A 1052 -17.84 -37.50 0.89
C ASN A 1052 -17.59 -35.99 0.63
N THR A 1053 -18.56 -35.33 0.01
CA THR A 1053 -18.56 -33.90 -0.31
C THR A 1053 -19.37 -33.05 0.68
N GLN A 1054 -20.10 -33.69 1.59
CA GLN A 1054 -20.87 -33.04 2.65
C GLN A 1054 -20.24 -33.30 4.02
N PRO A 1055 -20.26 -32.33 4.95
CA PRO A 1055 -19.77 -32.53 6.30
C PRO A 1055 -20.50 -33.67 7.06
N GLU A 1056 -19.81 -34.28 8.01
CA GLU A 1056 -20.35 -35.31 8.91
C GLU A 1056 -20.04 -34.95 10.37
N GLY A 1057 -20.99 -35.19 11.27
CA GLY A 1057 -20.87 -34.89 12.70
C GLY A 1057 -21.21 -33.43 13.05
N ASP A 1058 -21.06 -33.09 14.32
CA ASP A 1058 -21.28 -31.74 14.86
C ASP A 1058 -19.96 -31.12 15.34
N GLU A 1059 -19.65 -29.89 14.91
CA GLU A 1059 -18.42 -29.19 15.27
C GLU A 1059 -18.20 -29.07 16.78
N ILE A 1060 -19.27 -28.86 17.55
CA ILE A 1060 -19.22 -28.56 18.99
C ILE A 1060 -19.11 -29.85 19.78
N GLU A 1061 -19.96 -30.84 19.51
CA GLU A 1061 -19.90 -32.16 20.15
C GLU A 1061 -18.52 -32.79 19.97
N MET A 1062 -17.96 -32.70 18.76
CA MET A 1062 -16.64 -33.24 18.47
C MET A 1062 -15.53 -32.45 19.17
N SER A 1063 -15.61 -31.12 19.19
CA SER A 1063 -14.64 -30.30 19.92
C SER A 1063 -14.68 -30.55 21.44
N VAL A 1064 -15.85 -30.80 22.02
CA VAL A 1064 -16.03 -31.19 23.44
C VAL A 1064 -15.44 -32.58 23.70
N TYR A 1065 -15.70 -33.57 22.83
CA TYR A 1065 -15.12 -34.91 22.95
C TYR A 1065 -13.59 -34.85 22.98
N LEU A 1066 -13.00 -34.12 22.04
CA LEU A 1066 -11.55 -33.99 21.91
C LEU A 1066 -10.92 -33.17 23.03
N TYR A 1067 -11.62 -32.14 23.54
CA TYR A 1067 -11.21 -31.42 24.73
C TYR A 1067 -11.11 -32.35 25.95
N ASN A 1068 -12.17 -33.12 26.22
CA ASN A 1068 -12.19 -34.05 27.35
C ASN A 1068 -11.15 -35.16 27.23
N LYS A 1069 -10.87 -35.64 26.00
CA LYS A 1069 -9.85 -36.66 25.74
C LYS A 1069 -8.42 -36.13 25.86
N TYR A 1070 -8.14 -34.95 25.32
CA TYR A 1070 -6.76 -34.47 25.13
C TYR A 1070 -6.33 -33.36 26.10
N MET A 1071 -7.21 -32.48 26.61
CA MET A 1071 -6.82 -31.42 27.55
C MET A 1071 -6.09 -31.96 28.80
N PRO A 1072 -6.55 -33.05 29.46
CA PRO A 1072 -5.82 -33.62 30.60
C PRO A 1072 -4.43 -34.13 30.19
N LEU A 1073 -4.29 -34.72 28.99
CA LEU A 1073 -3.01 -35.23 28.50
C LEU A 1073 -2.04 -34.07 28.23
N ILE A 1074 -2.51 -33.00 27.59
CA ILE A 1074 -1.73 -31.79 27.28
C ILE A 1074 -1.31 -31.04 28.55
N GLN A 1075 -2.17 -30.95 29.56
CA GLN A 1075 -1.80 -30.35 30.85
C GLN A 1075 -0.78 -31.21 31.59
N ASN A 1076 -0.92 -32.54 31.54
CA ASN A 1076 -0.01 -33.47 32.21
C ASN A 1076 1.38 -33.62 31.53
N THR A 1077 1.63 -33.11 30.31
CA THR A 1077 2.98 -33.20 29.70
C THR A 1077 4.07 -32.35 30.40
N THR A 1078 3.76 -31.55 31.44
CA THR A 1078 4.78 -30.75 32.16
C THR A 1078 4.78 -30.84 33.68
N ASN A 1079 3.81 -31.50 34.33
CA ASN A 1079 3.78 -31.56 35.80
C ASN A 1079 4.65 -32.68 36.38
N ASN A 1080 5.87 -32.81 35.84
CA ASN A 1080 6.91 -33.69 36.34
C ASN A 1080 7.64 -33.00 37.50
N THR A 1081 7.10 -33.07 38.72
CA THR A 1081 7.76 -32.45 39.88
C THR A 1081 9.08 -33.15 40.13
N THR A 1082 10.18 -32.45 39.85
CA THR A 1082 11.55 -32.91 40.13
C THR A 1082 11.95 -32.42 41.52
N ILE A 1083 12.39 -33.34 42.37
CA ILE A 1083 12.79 -33.09 43.75
C ILE A 1083 14.24 -33.55 43.90
N ASP A 1084 15.14 -32.62 44.18
CA ASP A 1084 16.54 -32.94 44.47
C ASP A 1084 16.66 -33.57 45.88
N LEU A 1085 17.37 -34.68 45.97
CA LEU A 1085 17.56 -35.52 47.15
C LEU A 1085 19.02 -35.40 47.63
N PRO A 1086 19.28 -34.89 48.85
CA PRO A 1086 20.61 -34.89 49.44
C PRO A 1086 21.04 -36.31 49.85
N PRO A 1087 22.36 -36.58 50.00
CA PRO A 1087 23.48 -35.64 49.90
C PRO A 1087 24.08 -35.47 48.48
N ASN A 1088 23.63 -36.23 47.47
CA ASN A 1088 24.36 -36.41 46.20
C ASN A 1088 23.67 -35.85 44.94
N ASN A 1089 22.77 -34.85 45.04
CA ASN A 1089 22.00 -34.31 43.89
C ASN A 1089 21.22 -35.38 43.09
N ASN A 1090 20.77 -36.46 43.75
CA ASN A 1090 19.87 -37.43 43.12
C ASN A 1090 18.50 -36.79 42.86
N ARG A 1091 17.80 -37.16 41.80
CA ARG A 1091 16.49 -36.56 41.45
C ARG A 1091 15.36 -37.58 41.49
N LEU A 1092 14.37 -37.33 42.32
CA LEU A 1092 13.06 -37.99 42.20
C LEU A 1092 12.21 -37.18 41.22
N ILE A 1093 11.68 -37.83 40.19
CA ILE A 1093 10.70 -37.24 39.28
C ILE A 1093 9.32 -37.89 39.54
N LEU A 1094 8.35 -37.07 39.90
CA LEU A 1094 6.95 -37.46 40.09
C LEU A 1094 6.17 -37.26 38.80
N TYR A 1095 5.58 -38.33 38.26
CA TYR A 1095 4.71 -38.30 37.09
C TYR A 1095 3.26 -38.60 37.52
N PRO A 1096 2.45 -37.59 37.88
CA PRO A 1096 1.04 -37.79 38.18
C PRO A 1096 0.27 -38.16 36.90
N ASN A 1097 -0.61 -39.15 37.00
CA ASN A 1097 -1.58 -39.52 35.97
C ASN A 1097 -2.99 -39.63 36.60
N PRO A 1098 -3.72 -38.50 36.70
CA PRO A 1098 -5.06 -38.45 37.27
C PRO A 1098 -6.05 -39.38 36.55
N ALA A 1099 -5.93 -39.54 35.23
CA ALA A 1099 -6.84 -40.34 34.41
C ALA A 1099 -6.78 -41.85 34.70
N THR A 1100 -5.68 -42.33 35.30
CA THR A 1100 -5.55 -43.72 35.78
C THR A 1100 -5.49 -43.82 37.31
N GLU A 1101 -5.74 -42.71 38.01
CA GLU A 1101 -5.59 -42.55 39.45
C GLU A 1101 -4.27 -43.15 39.98
N GLN A 1102 -3.15 -42.72 39.36
CA GLN A 1102 -1.80 -43.17 39.67
C GLN A 1102 -0.82 -42.00 39.72
N CYS A 1103 0.23 -42.11 40.52
CA CYS A 1103 1.42 -41.26 40.48
C CYS A 1103 2.67 -42.14 40.42
N ARG A 1104 3.51 -41.93 39.41
CA ARG A 1104 4.76 -42.69 39.21
C ARG A 1104 5.94 -41.93 39.80
N LEU A 1105 6.66 -42.56 40.73
CA LEU A 1105 7.86 -42.06 41.38
C LEU A 1105 9.07 -42.68 40.69
N GLN A 1106 9.83 -41.91 39.91
CA GLN A 1106 11.01 -42.39 39.19
C GLN A 1106 12.30 -41.85 39.83
N PHE A 1107 13.29 -42.74 39.97
CA PHE A 1107 14.58 -42.49 40.60
C PHE A 1107 15.74 -42.75 39.61
N PRO A 1108 16.94 -42.20 39.84
CA PRO A 1108 18.14 -42.58 39.08
C PRO A 1108 18.48 -44.06 39.28
N VAL A 1109 19.05 -44.68 38.24
CA VAL A 1109 18.94 -46.13 37.94
C VAL A 1109 19.82 -47.04 38.84
N GLU A 1110 20.55 -46.50 39.81
CA GLU A 1110 21.68 -47.21 40.46
C GLU A 1110 21.57 -47.38 41.99
N GLN A 1111 20.41 -47.11 42.61
CA GLN A 1111 20.23 -47.29 44.06
C GLN A 1111 19.00 -48.14 44.41
N ILE A 1112 19.14 -48.97 45.46
CA ILE A 1112 18.01 -49.59 46.16
C ILE A 1112 17.41 -48.55 47.09
N LEU A 1113 16.09 -48.33 46.99
CA LEU A 1113 15.38 -47.38 47.84
C LEU A 1113 14.13 -48.04 48.43
N THR A 1114 13.97 -47.93 49.75
CA THR A 1114 12.71 -48.24 50.42
C THR A 1114 11.81 -47.01 50.36
N VAL A 1115 10.60 -47.17 49.83
CA VAL A 1115 9.59 -46.11 49.74
C VAL A 1115 8.36 -46.52 50.52
N THR A 1116 7.99 -45.72 51.51
CA THR A 1116 6.82 -45.95 52.37
C THR A 1116 5.91 -44.73 52.35
N VAL A 1117 4.61 -44.93 52.07
CA VAL A 1117 3.62 -43.85 52.10
C VAL A 1117 2.75 -44.00 53.34
N THR A 1118 2.67 -42.96 54.17
CA THR A 1118 1.87 -42.91 55.40
C THR A 1118 0.85 -41.77 55.37
N ASP A 1119 -0.22 -41.88 56.16
CA ASP A 1119 -1.09 -40.74 56.49
C ASP A 1119 -0.57 -39.97 57.73
N LEU A 1120 -1.28 -38.89 58.11
CA LEU A 1120 -0.98 -38.08 59.29
C LEU A 1120 -0.99 -38.87 60.62
N GLN A 1121 -1.59 -40.05 60.66
CA GLN A 1121 -1.64 -40.94 61.83
C GLN A 1121 -0.54 -42.01 61.79
N GLY A 1122 0.33 -42.01 60.76
CA GLY A 1122 1.43 -42.96 60.60
C GLY A 1122 1.00 -44.32 60.06
N LYS A 1123 -0.26 -44.51 59.63
CA LYS A 1123 -0.69 -45.76 59.00
C LYS A 1123 -0.07 -45.86 57.61
N VAL A 1124 0.57 -46.99 57.33
CA VAL A 1124 1.19 -47.29 56.03
C VAL A 1124 0.12 -47.68 55.00
N HIS A 1125 0.12 -47.01 53.84
CA HIS A 1125 -0.74 -47.29 52.69
C HIS A 1125 0.02 -47.91 51.51
N LEU A 1126 1.34 -47.68 51.43
CA LEU A 1126 2.25 -48.34 50.49
C LEU A 1126 3.60 -48.58 51.17
N SER A 1127 4.23 -49.73 50.91
CA SER A 1127 5.64 -49.97 51.23
C SER A 1127 6.24 -50.85 50.14
N SER A 1128 7.30 -50.38 49.47
CA SER A 1128 8.08 -51.17 48.51
C SER A 1128 9.58 -50.91 48.69
N ARG A 1129 10.40 -51.86 48.26
CA ARG A 1129 11.87 -51.77 48.24
C ARG A 1129 12.39 -52.32 46.93
N GLU A 1130 12.77 -51.44 46.03
CA GLU A 1130 13.16 -51.79 44.66
C GLU A 1130 14.49 -51.12 44.27
N ALA A 1131 15.15 -51.68 43.25
CA ALA A 1131 16.43 -51.21 42.72
C ALA A 1131 16.20 -50.44 41.41
N GLY A 1132 16.56 -49.15 41.36
CA GLY A 1132 16.67 -48.37 40.12
C GLY A 1132 15.39 -48.26 39.26
N ALA A 1133 14.19 -48.38 39.85
CA ALA A 1133 12.93 -48.53 39.12
C ALA A 1133 11.86 -47.48 39.48
N THR A 1134 10.85 -47.35 38.61
CA THR A 1134 9.69 -46.46 38.79
C THR A 1134 8.62 -47.13 39.64
N ILE A 1135 8.40 -46.62 40.86
CA ILE A 1135 7.34 -47.10 41.76
C ILE A 1135 6.01 -46.43 41.38
N THR A 1136 4.91 -47.18 41.33
CA THR A 1136 3.58 -46.64 41.03
C THR A 1136 2.73 -46.58 42.30
N LEU A 1137 2.40 -45.37 42.75
CA LEU A 1137 1.42 -45.13 43.80
C LEU A 1137 0.02 -45.04 43.18
N HIS A 1138 -0.88 -45.94 43.55
CA HIS A 1138 -2.29 -45.87 43.15
C HIS A 1138 -3.02 -44.87 44.05
N THR A 1139 -3.41 -43.70 43.53
CA THR A 1139 -4.00 -42.63 44.34
C THR A 1139 -5.48 -42.88 44.67
N HIS A 1140 -6.17 -43.75 43.92
CA HIS A 1140 -7.56 -44.14 44.20
C HIS A 1140 -7.76 -44.92 45.51
N THR A 1141 -6.69 -45.48 46.09
CA THR A 1141 -6.74 -46.15 47.40
C THR A 1141 -6.56 -45.16 48.56
N LEU A 1142 -6.20 -43.90 48.27
CA LEU A 1142 -5.99 -42.83 49.24
C LEU A 1142 -7.21 -41.92 49.33
N SER A 1143 -7.54 -41.47 50.53
CA SER A 1143 -8.58 -40.45 50.79
C SER A 1143 -8.07 -39.05 50.42
N ASN A 1144 -8.97 -38.06 50.34
CA ASN A 1144 -8.51 -36.66 50.31
C ASN A 1144 -7.82 -36.33 51.64
N GLY A 1145 -6.61 -35.77 51.60
CA GLY A 1145 -5.81 -35.50 52.79
C GLY A 1145 -4.31 -35.35 52.54
N VAL A 1146 -3.57 -35.21 53.64
CA VAL A 1146 -2.10 -35.11 53.62
C VAL A 1146 -1.47 -36.47 53.93
N TYR A 1147 -0.50 -36.84 53.11
CA TYR A 1147 0.29 -38.06 53.22
C TYR A 1147 1.78 -37.72 53.24
N PHE A 1148 2.60 -38.61 53.78
CA PHE A 1148 4.06 -38.50 53.72
C PHE A 1148 4.66 -39.67 52.94
N VAL A 1149 5.48 -39.36 51.95
CA VAL A 1149 6.29 -40.33 51.20
C VAL A 1149 7.68 -40.34 51.81
N HIS A 1150 7.97 -41.35 52.63
CA HIS A 1150 9.27 -41.57 53.23
C HIS A 1150 10.18 -42.32 52.24
N LEU A 1151 11.39 -41.81 52.04
CA LEU A 1151 12.41 -42.35 51.15
C LEU A 1151 13.64 -42.72 52.00
N HIS A 1152 13.99 -44.00 52.05
CA HIS A 1152 15.05 -44.50 52.92
C HIS A 1152 16.00 -45.50 52.25
N ASN A 1153 17.30 -45.21 52.28
CA ASN A 1153 18.39 -46.16 52.08
C ASN A 1153 19.64 -45.70 52.88
N GLU A 1154 20.80 -46.34 52.64
CA GLU A 1154 22.05 -46.05 53.35
C GLU A 1154 22.57 -44.61 53.18
N ASN A 1155 22.15 -43.90 52.13
CA ASN A 1155 22.59 -42.53 51.82
C ASN A 1155 21.46 -41.49 51.87
N ILE A 1156 20.21 -41.90 51.71
CA ILE A 1156 19.03 -41.01 51.60
C ILE A 1156 18.09 -41.33 52.75
N ASN A 1157 17.75 -40.33 53.56
CA ASN A 1157 16.71 -40.44 54.58
C ASN A 1157 15.88 -39.15 54.59
N THR A 1158 14.80 -39.11 53.82
CA THR A 1158 13.96 -37.91 53.66
C THR A 1158 12.48 -38.26 53.59
N SER A 1159 11.62 -37.25 53.79
CA SER A 1159 10.16 -37.40 53.76
C SER A 1159 9.54 -36.26 52.98
N LEU A 1160 8.67 -36.60 52.04
CA LEU A 1160 8.01 -35.64 51.14
C LEU A 1160 6.53 -35.54 51.49
N LYS A 1161 6.02 -34.32 51.64
CA LYS A 1161 4.59 -34.08 51.83
C LYS A 1161 3.87 -34.27 50.50
N LEU A 1162 2.97 -35.25 50.44
CA LEU A 1162 2.02 -35.44 49.35
C LEU A 1162 0.65 -34.93 49.81
N ILE A 1163 -0.02 -34.13 48.98
CA ILE A 1163 -1.40 -33.72 49.20
C ILE A 1163 -2.24 -34.45 48.15
N VAL A 1164 -3.26 -35.17 48.61
CA VAL A 1164 -4.22 -35.87 47.76
C VAL A 1164 -5.53 -35.10 47.81
N GLU A 1165 -5.93 -34.55 46.68
CA GLU A 1165 -7.21 -33.88 46.45
C GLU A 1165 -7.83 -34.54 45.21
N ARG A 1166 -8.98 -35.20 45.39
CA ARG A 1166 -9.86 -35.69 44.31
C ARG A 1166 -10.88 -34.61 43.96
#